data_AF-F5YQT1-F1
#
_entry.id   AF-F5YQT1-F1
#
_cell.length_a   1.000
_cell.length_b   1.000
_cell.length_c   1.000
_cell.angle_alpha   90.00
_cell.angle_beta   90.00
_cell.angle_gamma   90.00
#
_symmetry.space_group_name_H-M   'P 1'
#
loop_
_entity.id
_entity.type
_entity.pdbx_description
1 polymer ?
#
loop_
_entity_poly.entity_id
_entity_poly.type
_entity_poly.pdbx_seq_one_letter_code
_entity_poly.pdbx_strand_id
1 'polypeptide(L)'
;MEKNTLKPNKKLDIENLLHDLDKYQPRRRGWTWRKSAPDLEMGPFKYRDASAPLTNGVSLPSAKYFGAIDPQPLPVITTEIASGRFEDDIRRMRMAAWHGADHIMVIRTAGQSHIDGLMEGTPQGVGGVPITRKQVRAQRKALDLIEDEVGRPINYHSYVSGVAGPEVAVMFAEEGINGAHQDPQYNVLYRNINMVRSFVDACESKKIMAWANMAQIDGAHNANATAREAWKVMPELIVQHAINSLFSAKVGIEKSNICLSTVPPTAPPAPCVFMDLPYAVALRDLCGEYRMRAQMNTKYMEASARENTVTHVLNMLVSKLTSADIQSTITPDEGRNVPWHIYNIEACDTAKQTFMGLDGLMDMVELKKDGPLTEKAREIKERACLFMEEILEAGGYFKAVEGGFFVDSGCYPERNGDAIIRKADAGVGEGTIYERDEDYFAPVTAHYGYNNVAQYDPAAVSNPALLIGGCTFENPEKIVYIDELDPTDNVSVRMAENAKYRNTNLLKPEMEWSADGVVMVNLFLPAERRVAEAAALEFAAGMNLMDPEIINLEVLQEAEGVRIELKGKLPFDVDISKLHIPPVQEVLSREEIRADVATHPLRVVCGTVGEDEHSVGMREIIDIKHGGIEGFGIEVHYLGTSVPVEKLVDAAIELNAEALLASTIISHDDIHYKSMKRIHELAVEKGIRDKIALIAGGTQVVPKLAVNAGMDAGFGRGCHGIDVATFLIKHRREKRQKN
;
A
#
# COMPACT_ATOMS: atom_id res chain seq x y z
N MET A 1 34.75 2.45 -3.12
CA MET A 1 33.51 3.15 -2.72
C MET A 1 32.85 2.30 -1.66
N GLU A 2 32.74 2.79 -0.42
CA GLU A 2 31.89 2.12 0.57
C GLU A 2 30.49 1.99 -0.03
N LYS A 3 29.88 0.81 0.03
CA LYS A 3 28.47 0.65 -0.35
C LYS A 3 27.69 1.64 0.51
N ASN A 4 27.05 2.62 -0.12
CA ASN A 4 26.06 3.50 0.51
C ASN A 4 24.83 2.66 0.90
N THR A 5 25.00 1.76 1.88
CA THR A 5 23.94 0.90 2.37
C THR A 5 23.03 1.73 3.25
N LEU A 6 21.73 1.72 2.95
CA LEU A 6 20.74 2.35 3.81
C LEU A 6 20.76 1.71 5.20
N LYS A 7 20.53 2.53 6.22
CA LYS A 7 20.35 2.04 7.59
C LYS A 7 18.85 2.11 7.92
N PRO A 8 18.22 1.03 8.41
CA PRO A 8 16.79 1.02 8.74
C PRO A 8 16.36 2.15 9.67
N ASN A 9 17.20 2.51 10.64
CA ASN A 9 16.93 3.54 11.63
C ASN A 9 17.31 4.98 11.19
N LYS A 10 17.72 5.18 9.94
CA LYS A 10 18.00 6.50 9.36
C LYS A 10 17.02 6.80 8.24
N LYS A 11 16.51 8.04 8.17
CA LYS A 11 15.69 8.51 7.04
C LYS A 11 16.50 8.47 5.73
N LEU A 12 15.79 8.39 4.61
CA LEU A 12 16.40 8.62 3.30
C LEU A 12 16.87 10.07 3.20
N ASP A 13 18.12 10.25 2.79
CA ASP A 13 18.70 11.57 2.53
C ASP A 13 18.36 11.99 1.09
N ILE A 14 17.23 12.68 0.94
CA ILE A 14 16.73 13.12 -0.37
C ILE A 14 17.66 14.17 -0.99
N GLU A 15 18.31 15.02 -0.19
CA GLU A 15 19.25 16.03 -0.72
C GLU A 15 20.45 15.33 -1.36
N ASN A 16 21.11 14.43 -0.63
CA ASN A 16 22.23 13.67 -1.17
C ASN A 16 21.81 12.76 -2.35
N LEU A 17 20.58 12.27 -2.37
CA LEU A 17 20.05 11.48 -3.48
C LEU A 17 20.01 12.30 -4.79
N LEU A 18 19.63 13.58 -4.72
CA LEU A 18 19.51 14.47 -5.87
C LEU A 18 20.86 14.95 -6.43
N HIS A 19 21.97 14.71 -5.73
CA HIS A 19 23.31 15.04 -6.20
C HIS A 19 23.80 14.04 -7.27
N ASP A 20 24.58 14.56 -8.24
CA ASP A 20 25.25 13.77 -9.28
C ASP A 20 24.30 12.88 -10.11
N LEU A 21 23.06 13.34 -10.36
CA LEU A 21 22.10 12.60 -11.20
C LEU A 21 22.54 12.53 -12.67
N ASP A 22 23.37 13.45 -13.15
CA ASP A 22 24.03 13.42 -14.46
C ASP A 22 24.93 12.18 -14.62
N LYS A 23 25.52 11.70 -13.52
CA LYS A 23 26.45 10.54 -13.47
C LYS A 23 25.75 9.22 -13.13
N TYR A 24 24.48 9.25 -12.74
CA TYR A 24 23.75 8.05 -12.40
C TYR A 24 23.51 7.17 -13.63
N GLN A 25 23.70 5.86 -13.45
CA GLN A 25 23.29 4.84 -14.40
C GLN A 25 22.53 3.74 -13.65
N PRO A 26 21.45 3.17 -14.24
CA PRO A 26 20.67 2.13 -13.60
C PRO A 26 21.52 0.88 -13.37
N ARG A 27 21.44 0.31 -12.17
CA ARG A 27 22.18 -0.92 -11.82
C ARG A 27 21.65 -2.17 -12.52
N ARG A 28 20.41 -2.12 -13.02
CA ARG A 28 19.75 -3.21 -13.73
C ARG A 28 18.72 -2.68 -14.73
N ARG A 29 18.38 -3.51 -15.71
CA ARG A 29 17.34 -3.27 -16.73
C ARG A 29 16.38 -4.45 -16.77
N GLY A 30 15.22 -4.23 -17.36
CA GLY A 30 14.18 -5.24 -17.55
C GLY A 30 13.34 -5.55 -16.31
N TRP A 31 12.31 -6.36 -16.51
CA TRP A 31 11.35 -6.77 -15.49
C TRP A 31 11.83 -7.95 -14.64
N THR A 32 11.46 -7.97 -13.36
CA THR A 32 11.73 -9.07 -12.43
C THR A 32 10.45 -9.62 -11.80
N TRP A 33 10.19 -10.91 -12.00
CA TRP A 33 9.13 -11.66 -11.32
C TRP A 33 9.57 -12.16 -9.94
N ARG A 34 8.61 -12.38 -9.03
CA ARG A 34 8.90 -13.05 -7.74
C ARG A 34 9.35 -14.49 -7.96
N LYS A 35 10.28 -14.94 -7.11
CA LYS A 35 10.74 -16.33 -7.10
C LYS A 35 9.86 -17.14 -6.17
N SER A 36 9.20 -18.16 -6.69
CA SER A 36 8.41 -19.10 -5.87
C SER A 36 9.29 -19.80 -4.84
N ALA A 37 8.76 -19.98 -3.64
CA ALA A 37 9.36 -20.71 -2.53
C ALA A 37 8.33 -21.71 -1.99
N PRO A 38 8.04 -22.78 -2.76
CA PRO A 38 7.07 -23.78 -2.32
C PRO A 38 7.60 -24.47 -1.05
N ASP A 39 6.69 -24.89 -0.19
CA ASP A 39 7.00 -25.59 1.06
C ASP A 39 7.82 -24.77 2.07
N LEU A 40 7.82 -23.44 1.94
CA LEU A 40 8.51 -22.52 2.85
C LEU A 40 7.97 -22.66 4.26
N GLU A 41 8.86 -22.98 5.21
CA GLU A 41 8.56 -22.99 6.63
C GLU A 41 8.88 -21.62 7.25
N MET A 42 7.90 -21.05 7.95
CA MET A 42 8.06 -19.80 8.71
C MET A 42 7.27 -19.87 10.01
N GLY A 43 7.97 -19.67 11.13
CA GLY A 43 7.35 -19.81 12.45
C GLY A 43 6.77 -21.24 12.59
N PRO A 44 5.51 -21.39 13.01
CA PRO A 44 4.89 -22.71 13.17
C PRO A 44 4.23 -23.25 11.89
N PHE A 45 4.35 -22.58 10.74
CA PHE A 45 3.56 -22.88 9.54
C PHE A 45 4.43 -23.24 8.34
N LYS A 46 3.80 -23.93 7.39
CA LYS A 46 4.35 -24.28 6.07
C LYS A 46 3.44 -23.73 4.99
N TYR A 47 4.00 -22.99 4.04
CA TYR A 47 3.27 -22.26 2.99
C TYR A 47 3.42 -22.94 1.62
N ARG A 48 2.34 -22.94 0.83
CA ARG A 48 2.27 -23.59 -0.50
C ARG A 48 2.48 -22.60 -1.64
N ASP A 49 1.90 -21.41 -1.50
CA ASP A 49 1.87 -20.35 -2.50
C ASP A 49 2.68 -19.13 -2.05
N ALA A 50 3.81 -19.38 -1.38
CA ALA A 50 4.75 -18.36 -0.97
C ALA A 50 5.83 -18.10 -2.02
N SER A 51 6.38 -16.89 -1.98
CA SER A 51 7.59 -16.48 -2.70
C SER A 51 8.74 -16.23 -1.71
N ALA A 52 9.92 -15.98 -2.27
CA ALA A 52 11.11 -15.66 -1.48
C ALA A 52 10.83 -14.52 -0.46
N PRO A 53 11.24 -14.70 0.81
CA PRO A 53 11.03 -13.69 1.86
C PRO A 53 11.81 -12.42 1.60
N LEU A 54 11.39 -11.32 2.21
CA LEU A 54 12.21 -10.12 2.33
C LEU A 54 13.32 -10.32 3.37
N THR A 55 14.44 -9.63 3.17
CA THR A 55 15.51 -9.54 4.19
C THR A 55 15.12 -8.57 5.31
N ASN A 56 14.54 -7.43 4.92
CA ASN A 56 13.98 -6.44 5.85
C ASN A 56 12.56 -6.10 5.42
N GLY A 57 11.63 -6.07 6.36
CA GLY A 57 10.23 -5.76 6.10
C GLY A 57 9.45 -5.51 7.40
N VAL A 58 8.21 -5.05 7.24
CA VAL A 58 7.24 -4.88 8.33
C VAL A 58 6.19 -5.95 8.19
N SER A 59 6.13 -6.85 9.16
CA SER A 59 5.10 -7.89 9.22
C SER A 59 3.73 -7.28 9.58
N LEU A 60 2.67 -8.01 9.24
CA LEU A 60 1.31 -7.62 9.64
C LEU A 60 1.22 -7.48 11.18
N PRO A 61 0.38 -6.58 11.73
CA PRO A 61 0.31 -6.37 13.18
C PRO A 61 0.04 -7.64 14.00
N SER A 62 -0.77 -8.56 13.46
CA SER A 62 -1.07 -9.85 14.10
C SER A 62 0.06 -10.88 14.01
N ALA A 63 1.10 -10.64 13.21
CA ALA A 63 2.25 -11.54 13.11
C ALA A 63 2.99 -11.69 14.45
N LYS A 64 2.87 -10.73 15.37
CA LYS A 64 3.44 -10.83 16.73
C LYS A 64 3.00 -12.10 17.49
N TYR A 65 1.85 -12.67 17.16
CA TYR A 65 1.37 -13.93 17.76
C TYR A 65 2.04 -15.18 17.18
N PHE A 66 2.80 -15.03 16.09
CA PHE A 66 3.40 -16.11 15.32
C PHE A 66 4.91 -15.89 15.10
N GLY A 67 5.58 -15.21 16.04
CA GLY A 67 7.01 -14.93 15.94
C GLY A 67 7.38 -13.82 14.95
N ALA A 68 6.44 -12.92 14.65
CA ALA A 68 6.61 -11.77 13.74
C ALA A 68 7.01 -12.14 12.30
N ILE A 69 6.62 -13.34 11.83
CA ILE A 69 6.84 -13.80 10.45
C ILE A 69 6.17 -12.88 9.41
N ASP A 70 6.78 -12.77 8.22
CA ASP A 70 6.29 -11.95 7.10
C ASP A 70 6.31 -12.72 5.76
N PRO A 71 5.47 -13.75 5.59
CA PRO A 71 5.42 -14.52 4.36
C PRO A 71 4.94 -13.65 3.19
N GLN A 72 5.46 -13.91 1.98
CA GLN A 72 5.24 -13.08 0.79
C GLN A 72 4.48 -13.86 -0.29
N PRO A 73 3.42 -13.33 -0.90
CA PRO A 73 2.65 -14.06 -1.92
C PRO A 73 3.37 -14.18 -3.28
N LEU A 74 2.88 -15.08 -4.15
CA LEU A 74 3.43 -15.28 -5.50
C LEU A 74 3.34 -14.07 -6.44
N PRO A 75 2.21 -13.34 -6.56
CA PRO A 75 2.11 -12.25 -7.53
C PRO A 75 3.04 -11.10 -7.15
N VAL A 76 3.56 -10.40 -8.16
CA VAL A 76 4.20 -9.09 -7.95
C VAL A 76 3.13 -8.13 -7.42
N ILE A 77 3.43 -7.39 -6.35
CA ILE A 77 2.46 -6.49 -5.70
C ILE A 77 2.76 -5.04 -6.08
N THR A 78 1.77 -4.37 -6.67
CA THR A 78 1.90 -2.99 -7.12
C THR A 78 1.29 -2.02 -6.13
N THR A 79 1.95 -0.89 -5.90
CA THR A 79 1.31 0.30 -5.33
C THR A 79 1.53 1.52 -6.25
N GLU A 80 0.56 2.43 -6.27
CA GLU A 80 0.57 3.64 -7.09
C GLU A 80 0.97 4.84 -6.24
N ILE A 81 2.10 5.50 -6.57
CA ILE A 81 2.66 6.62 -5.81
C ILE A 81 3.04 7.74 -6.77
N ALA A 82 2.22 8.80 -6.78
CA ALA A 82 2.44 9.96 -7.65
C ALA A 82 1.71 11.20 -7.12
N SER A 83 2.24 11.84 -6.08
CA SER A 83 1.61 13.01 -5.45
C SER A 83 1.79 14.31 -6.23
N GLY A 84 2.57 14.30 -7.32
CA GLY A 84 3.03 15.50 -8.02
C GLY A 84 4.35 16.07 -7.49
N ARG A 85 4.85 15.55 -6.36
CA ARG A 85 6.16 15.86 -5.79
C ARG A 85 6.98 14.58 -5.61
N PHE A 86 7.77 14.25 -6.62
CA PHE A 86 8.50 12.98 -6.66
C PHE A 86 9.50 12.83 -5.50
N GLU A 87 10.01 13.95 -4.96
CA GLU A 87 10.94 14.01 -3.84
C GLU A 87 10.32 13.55 -2.51
N ASP A 88 9.01 13.75 -2.33
CA ASP A 88 8.24 13.25 -1.20
C ASP A 88 7.78 11.81 -1.44
N ASP A 89 7.40 11.49 -2.67
CA ASP A 89 7.00 10.16 -3.10
C ASP A 89 8.08 9.11 -2.83
N ILE A 90 9.36 9.44 -3.01
CA ILE A 90 10.50 8.54 -2.71
C ILE A 90 10.46 8.01 -1.27
N ARG A 91 10.05 8.84 -0.29
CA ARG A 91 9.93 8.40 1.11
C ARG A 91 8.84 7.35 1.25
N ARG A 92 7.72 7.55 0.56
CA ARG A 92 6.60 6.61 0.51
C ARG A 92 6.95 5.31 -0.20
N MET A 93 7.77 5.37 -1.25
CA MET A 93 8.27 4.17 -1.94
C MET A 93 9.04 3.24 -1.01
N ARG A 94 9.89 3.79 -0.11
CA ARG A 94 10.57 2.99 0.90
C ARG A 94 9.58 2.37 1.89
N MET A 95 8.59 3.12 2.36
CA MET A 95 7.54 2.59 3.25
C MET A 95 6.81 1.40 2.59
N ALA A 96 6.36 1.57 1.35
CA ALA A 96 5.64 0.52 0.62
C ALA A 96 6.50 -0.72 0.35
N ALA A 97 7.79 -0.54 0.03
CA ALA A 97 8.72 -1.64 -0.18
C ALA A 97 8.89 -2.52 1.06
N TRP A 98 9.02 -1.89 2.24
CA TRP A 98 9.08 -2.61 3.53
C TRP A 98 7.78 -3.36 3.85
N HIS A 99 6.64 -2.90 3.33
CA HIS A 99 5.36 -3.61 3.45
C HIS A 99 5.12 -4.66 2.37
N GLY A 100 6.05 -4.83 1.43
CA GLY A 100 6.04 -5.92 0.44
C GLY A 100 5.73 -5.50 -0.98
N ALA A 101 5.56 -4.21 -1.29
CA ALA A 101 5.44 -3.76 -2.68
C ALA A 101 6.77 -3.92 -3.42
N ASP A 102 6.77 -4.65 -4.53
CA ASP A 102 7.91 -4.87 -5.42
C ASP A 102 7.63 -4.41 -6.86
N HIS A 103 6.57 -3.62 -7.01
CA HIS A 103 6.24 -2.87 -8.21
C HIS A 103 5.70 -1.49 -7.81
N ILE A 104 6.41 -0.44 -8.23
CA ILE A 104 6.09 0.95 -7.93
C ILE A 104 5.66 1.62 -9.23
N MET A 105 4.40 2.03 -9.26
CA MET A 105 3.79 2.65 -10.42
C MET A 105 3.61 4.14 -10.20
N VAL A 106 4.13 4.94 -11.14
CA VAL A 106 4.08 6.41 -11.07
C VAL A 106 3.17 6.93 -12.17
N ILE A 107 1.97 7.34 -11.75
CA ILE A 107 1.02 8.07 -12.59
C ILE A 107 1.64 9.40 -12.99
N ARG A 108 1.40 9.77 -14.26
CA ARG A 108 1.93 10.99 -14.85
C ARG A 108 1.08 12.19 -14.48
N THR A 109 1.68 13.38 -14.51
CA THR A 109 0.92 14.63 -14.40
C THR A 109 -0.21 14.68 -15.43
N ALA A 110 -1.34 15.25 -15.04
CA ALA A 110 -2.54 15.25 -15.86
C ALA A 110 -2.27 15.85 -17.25
N GLY A 111 -2.64 15.12 -18.31
CA GLY A 111 -2.50 15.59 -19.69
C GLY A 111 -1.12 15.38 -20.33
N GLN A 112 -0.15 14.77 -19.64
CA GLN A 112 1.20 14.54 -20.22
C GLN A 112 1.16 13.77 -21.56
N SER A 113 0.11 13.00 -21.84
CA SER A 113 -0.09 12.35 -23.15
C SER A 113 -0.22 13.31 -24.34
N HIS A 114 -0.45 14.61 -24.11
CA HIS A 114 -0.58 15.64 -25.14
C HIS A 114 0.68 16.47 -25.35
N ILE A 115 1.75 16.19 -24.62
CA ILE A 115 3.03 16.90 -24.76
C ILE A 115 3.81 16.20 -25.87
N ASP A 116 4.04 16.92 -26.97
CA ASP A 116 4.70 16.41 -28.19
C ASP A 116 6.23 16.51 -28.06
N GLY A 117 6.76 15.73 -27.12
CA GLY A 117 8.18 15.61 -26.80
C GLY A 117 8.43 15.28 -25.33
N LEU A 118 9.70 15.12 -24.96
CA LEU A 118 10.08 14.99 -23.55
C LEU A 118 9.94 16.33 -22.82
N MET A 119 9.48 16.25 -21.58
CA MET A 119 9.66 17.32 -20.58
C MET A 119 11.00 17.12 -19.88
N GLU A 120 11.57 18.21 -19.37
CA GLU A 120 12.82 18.19 -18.61
C GLU A 120 12.66 18.90 -17.26
N GLY A 121 13.60 18.69 -16.35
CA GLY A 121 13.57 19.29 -15.03
C GLY A 121 12.61 18.61 -14.06
N THR A 122 12.18 19.34 -13.04
CA THR A 122 11.33 18.80 -11.97
C THR A 122 10.14 19.71 -11.60
N PRO A 123 9.33 20.16 -12.59
CA PRO A 123 8.16 20.96 -12.30
C PRO A 123 7.17 20.22 -11.39
N GLN A 124 6.31 20.96 -10.69
CA GLN A 124 5.30 20.35 -9.84
C GLN A 124 4.20 19.74 -10.71
N GLY A 125 3.83 18.50 -10.40
CA GLY A 125 2.70 17.84 -11.06
C GLY A 125 1.35 18.13 -10.44
N VAL A 126 0.29 17.84 -11.20
CA VAL A 126 -1.09 17.86 -10.72
C VAL A 126 -1.76 16.53 -11.08
N GLY A 127 -2.27 15.83 -10.07
CA GLY A 127 -2.86 14.49 -10.24
C GLY A 127 -1.86 13.39 -10.64
N GLY A 128 -0.56 13.68 -10.59
CA GLY A 128 0.52 12.75 -10.92
C GLY A 128 1.85 13.48 -11.11
N VAL A 129 2.95 12.75 -11.34
CA VAL A 129 4.31 13.30 -11.44
C VAL A 129 4.66 13.66 -12.89
N PRO A 130 5.26 14.81 -13.19
CA PRO A 130 5.78 15.09 -14.53
C PRO A 130 6.98 14.18 -14.81
N ILE A 131 6.83 13.29 -15.78
CA ILE A 131 7.87 12.31 -16.09
C ILE A 131 8.96 12.97 -16.93
N THR A 132 10.16 13.07 -16.37
CA THR A 132 11.36 13.64 -17.00
C THR A 132 12.57 12.76 -16.71
N ARG A 133 13.68 12.96 -17.43
CA ARG A 133 14.90 12.19 -17.18
C ARG A 133 15.45 12.39 -15.77
N LYS A 134 15.51 13.64 -15.28
CA LYS A 134 15.97 13.95 -13.92
C LYS A 134 15.13 13.27 -12.85
N GLN A 135 13.82 13.36 -12.97
CA GLN A 135 12.86 12.77 -12.05
C GLN A 135 12.98 11.23 -12.04
N VAL A 136 13.04 10.60 -13.23
CA VAL A 136 13.21 9.15 -13.38
C VAL A 136 14.52 8.67 -12.77
N ARG A 137 15.64 9.35 -13.05
CA ARG A 137 16.94 9.00 -12.45
C ARG A 137 16.90 9.07 -10.93
N ALA A 138 16.30 10.11 -10.36
CA ALA A 138 16.22 10.25 -8.92
C ALA A 138 15.44 9.11 -8.25
N GLN A 139 14.27 8.76 -8.79
CA GLN A 139 13.47 7.66 -8.26
C GLN A 139 14.13 6.29 -8.49
N ARG A 140 14.69 6.03 -9.67
CA ARG A 140 15.38 4.76 -9.96
C ARG A 140 16.63 4.59 -9.09
N LYS A 141 17.41 5.66 -8.87
CA LYS A 141 18.53 5.69 -7.92
C LYS A 141 18.08 5.39 -6.50
N ALA A 142 16.94 5.93 -6.06
CA ALA A 142 16.39 5.63 -4.73
C ALA A 142 15.95 4.18 -4.62
N LEU A 143 15.24 3.67 -5.64
CA LEU A 143 14.75 2.30 -5.66
C LEU A 143 15.89 1.28 -5.70
N ASP A 144 17.02 1.59 -6.33
CA ASP A 144 18.24 0.76 -6.25
C ASP A 144 18.77 0.63 -4.81
N LEU A 145 18.64 1.68 -4.00
CA LEU A 145 19.04 1.64 -2.58
C LEU A 145 18.00 0.93 -1.71
N ILE A 146 16.71 1.13 -2.00
CA ILE A 146 15.60 0.53 -1.26
C ILE A 146 15.52 -0.98 -1.54
N GLU A 147 15.73 -1.41 -2.78
CA GLU A 147 15.68 -2.82 -3.15
C GLU A 147 16.83 -3.63 -2.54
N ASP A 148 18.02 -3.03 -2.41
CA ASP A 148 19.14 -3.58 -1.64
C ASP A 148 18.77 -3.73 -0.15
N GLU A 149 18.05 -2.75 0.42
CA GLU A 149 17.64 -2.77 1.82
C GLU A 149 16.63 -3.87 2.12
N VAL A 150 15.58 -4.01 1.31
CA VAL A 150 14.56 -5.07 1.52
C VAL A 150 15.03 -6.43 0.99
N GLY A 151 16.09 -6.47 0.20
CA GLY A 151 16.71 -7.70 -0.33
C GLY A 151 15.95 -8.34 -1.48
N ARG A 152 15.13 -7.57 -2.20
CA ARG A 152 14.34 -8.02 -3.37
C ARG A 152 14.25 -6.89 -4.40
N PRO A 153 14.49 -7.16 -5.71
CA PRO A 153 14.36 -6.16 -6.77
C PRO A 153 12.98 -5.50 -6.80
N ILE A 154 12.91 -4.18 -7.04
CA ILE A 154 11.65 -3.42 -7.10
C ILE A 154 11.42 -2.88 -8.52
N ASN A 155 10.39 -3.36 -9.21
CA ASN A 155 10.07 -2.89 -10.55
C ASN A 155 9.57 -1.42 -10.51
N TYR A 156 10.21 -0.55 -11.27
CA TYR A 156 9.81 0.84 -11.47
C TYR A 156 9.02 0.97 -12.76
N HIS A 157 7.86 1.61 -12.69
CA HIS A 157 6.88 1.61 -13.78
C HIS A 157 6.23 2.97 -13.98
N SER A 158 6.01 3.36 -15.24
CA SER A 158 5.20 4.53 -15.60
C SER A 158 4.48 4.32 -16.95
N TYR A 159 4.25 5.37 -17.75
CA TYR A 159 3.34 5.33 -18.90
C TYR A 159 4.00 5.91 -20.16
N VAL A 160 3.99 5.13 -21.24
CA VAL A 160 4.50 5.50 -22.58
C VAL A 160 3.38 6.09 -23.46
N SER A 161 2.10 5.92 -23.09
CA SER A 161 0.94 6.43 -23.85
C SER A 161 1.02 7.93 -24.18
N GLY A 162 0.51 8.39 -25.32
CA GLY A 162 0.53 9.79 -25.76
C GLY A 162 1.17 9.99 -27.12
N VAL A 163 1.32 11.25 -27.53
CA VAL A 163 1.92 11.63 -28.82
C VAL A 163 3.44 11.47 -28.84
N ALA A 164 4.11 11.50 -27.68
CA ALA A 164 5.56 11.32 -27.56
C ALA A 164 5.95 9.91 -27.08
N GLY A 165 5.21 8.89 -27.52
CA GLY A 165 5.43 7.51 -27.10
C GLY A 165 6.86 7.01 -27.38
N PRO A 166 7.39 7.15 -28.60
CA PRO A 166 8.74 6.72 -28.93
C PRO A 166 9.80 7.41 -28.06
N GLU A 167 9.70 8.71 -27.83
CA GLU A 167 10.66 9.49 -27.04
C GLU A 167 10.67 9.06 -25.58
N VAL A 168 9.48 8.87 -24.98
CA VAL A 168 9.38 8.37 -23.60
C VAL A 168 9.91 6.94 -23.50
N ALA A 169 9.65 6.09 -24.50
CA ALA A 169 10.18 4.72 -24.54
C ALA A 169 11.71 4.71 -24.62
N VAL A 170 12.34 5.58 -25.41
CA VAL A 170 13.80 5.76 -25.45
C VAL A 170 14.33 6.13 -24.06
N MET A 171 13.76 7.17 -23.43
CA MET A 171 14.19 7.60 -22.10
C MET A 171 14.01 6.48 -21.05
N PHE A 172 12.91 5.74 -21.10
CA PHE A 172 12.67 4.61 -20.20
C PHE A 172 13.67 3.47 -20.39
N ALA A 173 13.98 3.13 -21.64
CA ALA A 173 14.96 2.13 -21.98
C ALA A 173 16.37 2.51 -21.50
N GLU A 174 16.76 3.78 -21.68
CA GLU A 174 18.06 4.33 -21.25
C GLU A 174 18.20 4.38 -19.73
N GLU A 175 17.14 4.76 -19.01
CA GLU A 175 17.16 5.02 -17.57
C GLU A 175 16.73 3.82 -16.71
N GLY A 176 16.46 2.66 -17.32
CA GLY A 176 16.26 1.40 -16.61
C GLY A 176 14.88 1.26 -15.95
N ILE A 177 13.85 1.86 -16.54
CA ILE A 177 12.45 1.60 -16.19
C ILE A 177 12.15 0.12 -16.49
N ASN A 178 11.43 -0.56 -15.60
CA ASN A 178 11.26 -2.01 -15.64
C ASN A 178 9.95 -2.44 -16.32
N GLY A 179 8.95 -1.57 -16.31
CA GLY A 179 7.67 -1.80 -16.97
C GLY A 179 7.02 -0.49 -17.40
N ALA A 180 6.11 -0.55 -18.37
CA ALA A 180 5.31 0.61 -18.74
C ALA A 180 3.92 0.27 -19.25
N HIS A 181 2.99 1.20 -19.09
CA HIS A 181 1.74 1.18 -19.82
C HIS A 181 1.95 1.62 -21.27
N GLN A 182 1.51 0.81 -22.23
CA GLN A 182 1.50 1.18 -23.64
C GLN A 182 0.39 0.43 -24.38
N ASP A 183 -0.58 1.20 -24.87
CA ASP A 183 -1.68 0.70 -25.68
C ASP A 183 -2.08 1.77 -26.71
N PRO A 184 -1.95 1.52 -28.03
CA PRO A 184 -2.36 2.49 -29.05
C PRO A 184 -3.86 2.78 -29.03
N GLN A 185 -4.68 1.88 -28.49
CA GLN A 185 -6.13 2.07 -28.38
C GLN A 185 -6.47 3.10 -27.31
N TYR A 186 -5.68 3.18 -26.23
CA TYR A 186 -5.87 4.19 -25.18
C TYR A 186 -5.77 5.61 -25.75
N ASN A 187 -4.73 5.84 -26.56
CA ASN A 187 -4.47 7.12 -27.21
C ASN A 187 -5.67 7.58 -28.05
N VAL A 188 -6.28 6.65 -28.79
CA VAL A 188 -7.38 6.93 -29.72
C VAL A 188 -8.69 7.14 -28.97
N LEU A 189 -9.10 6.15 -28.17
CA LEU A 189 -10.42 6.12 -27.55
C LEU A 189 -10.56 7.20 -26.47
N TYR A 190 -9.56 7.35 -25.59
CA TYR A 190 -9.67 8.16 -24.37
C TYR A 190 -8.91 9.49 -24.44
N ARG A 191 -8.01 9.67 -25.42
CA ARG A 191 -7.24 10.91 -25.60
C ARG A 191 -7.42 11.59 -26.94
N ASN A 192 -8.23 11.04 -27.86
CA ASN A 192 -8.48 11.64 -29.17
C ASN A 192 -7.20 11.93 -29.97
N ILE A 193 -6.17 11.11 -29.79
CA ILE A 193 -4.97 11.13 -30.65
C ILE A 193 -5.34 10.43 -31.96
N ASN A 194 -4.82 10.94 -33.07
CA ASN A 194 -5.07 10.38 -34.39
C ASN A 194 -4.71 8.87 -34.43
N MET A 195 -5.61 8.06 -34.98
CA MET A 195 -5.47 6.59 -34.93
C MET A 195 -4.34 6.05 -35.81
N VAL A 196 -4.00 6.72 -36.91
CA VAL A 196 -2.87 6.31 -37.75
C VAL A 196 -1.57 6.63 -37.03
N ARG A 197 -1.42 7.86 -36.53
CA ARG A 197 -0.28 8.28 -35.70
C ARG A 197 -0.06 7.35 -34.51
N SER A 198 -1.12 7.08 -33.75
CA SER A 198 -1.04 6.24 -32.55
C SER A 198 -0.47 4.85 -32.82
N PHE A 199 -0.94 4.18 -33.87
CA PHE A 199 -0.47 2.82 -34.19
C PHE A 199 0.93 2.81 -34.82
N VAL A 200 1.28 3.81 -35.63
CA VAL A 200 2.64 3.97 -36.17
C VAL A 200 3.66 4.18 -35.04
N ASP A 201 3.38 5.07 -34.11
CA ASP A 201 4.25 5.33 -32.95
C ASP A 201 4.35 4.13 -32.01
N ALA A 202 3.25 3.37 -31.85
CA ALA A 202 3.23 2.20 -31.00
C ALA A 202 4.14 1.08 -31.52
N CYS A 203 4.33 0.97 -32.83
CA CYS A 203 5.30 0.02 -33.40
C CYS A 203 6.72 0.31 -32.88
N GLU A 204 7.15 1.56 -32.93
CA GLU A 204 8.48 1.97 -32.46
C GLU A 204 8.58 1.86 -30.93
N SER A 205 7.59 2.41 -30.21
CA SER A 205 7.52 2.40 -28.75
C SER A 205 7.65 0.97 -28.20
N LYS A 206 6.88 0.03 -28.74
CA LYS A 206 6.90 -1.38 -28.32
C LYS A 206 8.20 -2.09 -28.73
N LYS A 207 8.80 -1.72 -29.86
CA LYS A 207 10.10 -2.27 -30.29
C LYS A 207 11.22 -1.88 -29.31
N ILE A 208 11.22 -0.64 -28.84
CA ILE A 208 12.13 -0.15 -27.81
C ILE A 208 11.87 -0.84 -26.47
N MET A 209 10.60 -0.96 -26.05
CA MET A 209 10.23 -1.68 -24.82
C MET A 209 10.64 -3.16 -24.85
N ALA A 210 10.53 -3.82 -26.01
CA ALA A 210 11.01 -5.18 -26.22
C ALA A 210 12.52 -5.28 -26.04
N TRP A 211 13.28 -4.36 -26.64
CA TRP A 211 14.74 -4.28 -26.45
C TRP A 211 15.12 -4.11 -24.98
N ALA A 212 14.37 -3.26 -24.25
CA ALA A 212 14.58 -3.02 -22.83
C ALA A 212 14.10 -4.14 -21.89
N ASN A 213 13.49 -5.21 -22.44
CA ASN A 213 12.88 -6.32 -21.70
C ASN A 213 11.89 -5.85 -20.62
N MET A 214 11.07 -4.86 -20.95
CA MET A 214 10.07 -4.29 -20.04
C MET A 214 8.78 -5.10 -20.01
N ALA A 215 8.14 -5.19 -18.85
CA ALA A 215 6.75 -5.63 -18.79
C ALA A 215 5.83 -4.53 -19.33
N GLN A 216 4.99 -4.87 -20.30
CA GLN A 216 3.96 -3.99 -20.84
C GLN A 216 2.64 -4.24 -20.12
N ILE A 217 1.98 -3.18 -19.65
CA ILE A 217 0.57 -3.22 -19.23
C ILE A 217 -0.30 -2.50 -20.28
N ASP A 218 -1.45 -3.08 -20.63
CA ASP A 218 -2.39 -2.49 -21.59
C ASP A 218 -3.39 -1.49 -20.99
N GLY A 219 -4.25 -0.91 -21.84
CA GLY A 219 -5.17 0.17 -21.49
C GLY A 219 -6.60 -0.25 -21.16
N ALA A 220 -6.92 -1.55 -21.14
CA ALA A 220 -8.32 -2.01 -21.14
C ALA A 220 -9.14 -1.57 -19.91
N HIS A 221 -8.49 -1.36 -18.76
CA HIS A 221 -9.14 -0.85 -17.53
C HIS A 221 -9.86 0.50 -17.74
N ASN A 222 -9.49 1.28 -18.77
CA ASN A 222 -10.19 2.52 -19.10
C ASN A 222 -11.62 2.25 -19.60
N ALA A 223 -11.87 1.10 -20.26
CA ALA A 223 -13.22 0.72 -20.69
C ALA A 223 -14.14 0.43 -19.49
N ASN A 224 -13.63 -0.16 -18.40
CA ASN A 224 -14.38 -0.26 -17.14
C ASN A 224 -14.79 1.13 -16.64
N ALA A 225 -13.84 2.06 -16.57
CA ALA A 225 -14.09 3.42 -16.08
C ALA A 225 -15.14 4.16 -16.92
N THR A 226 -15.08 4.05 -18.26
CA THR A 226 -15.99 4.77 -19.17
C THR A 226 -17.35 4.11 -19.38
N ALA A 227 -17.47 2.79 -19.17
CA ALA A 227 -18.73 2.07 -19.33
C ALA A 227 -19.83 2.68 -18.44
N ARG A 228 -21.08 2.71 -18.92
CA ARG A 228 -22.22 3.09 -18.06
C ARG A 228 -22.47 2.01 -17.00
N GLU A 229 -22.46 0.76 -17.45
CA GLU A 229 -22.68 -0.43 -16.64
C GLU A 229 -21.51 -1.38 -16.93
N ALA A 230 -20.50 -1.45 -16.05
CA ALA A 230 -19.27 -2.17 -16.36
C ALA A 230 -19.47 -3.69 -16.51
N TRP A 231 -20.58 -4.25 -16.02
CA TRP A 231 -20.90 -5.66 -16.29
C TRP A 231 -21.31 -5.96 -17.74
N LYS A 232 -21.57 -4.93 -18.57
CA LYS A 232 -21.90 -5.10 -20.00
C LYS A 232 -20.67 -5.02 -20.91
N VAL A 233 -19.56 -4.46 -20.44
CA VAL A 233 -18.37 -4.12 -21.25
C VAL A 233 -17.41 -5.29 -21.49
N MET A 234 -17.70 -6.48 -20.93
CA MET A 234 -16.81 -7.65 -20.95
C MET A 234 -16.39 -8.09 -22.37
N PRO A 235 -17.27 -8.12 -23.40
CA PRO A 235 -16.86 -8.46 -24.76
C PRO A 235 -15.85 -7.44 -25.33
N GLU A 236 -16.10 -6.14 -25.13
CA GLU A 236 -15.18 -5.08 -25.57
C GLU A 236 -13.82 -5.18 -24.86
N LEU A 237 -13.80 -5.48 -23.56
CA LEU A 237 -12.55 -5.69 -22.80
C LEU A 237 -11.69 -6.78 -23.44
N ILE A 238 -12.28 -7.94 -23.77
CA ILE A 238 -11.55 -9.05 -24.39
C ILE A 238 -11.01 -8.63 -25.77
N VAL A 239 -11.79 -7.90 -26.56
CA VAL A 239 -11.37 -7.39 -27.87
C VAL A 239 -10.19 -6.43 -27.75
N GLN A 240 -10.26 -5.46 -26.84
CA GLN A 240 -9.15 -4.51 -26.62
C GLN A 240 -7.89 -5.24 -26.13
N HIS A 241 -8.02 -6.18 -25.20
CA HIS A 241 -6.92 -7.04 -24.74
C HIS A 241 -6.30 -7.82 -25.91
N ALA A 242 -7.11 -8.48 -26.73
CA ALA A 242 -6.65 -9.32 -27.82
C ALA A 242 -5.90 -8.53 -28.90
N ILE A 243 -6.44 -7.37 -29.30
CA ILE A 243 -5.80 -6.49 -30.31
C ILE A 243 -4.43 -6.04 -29.83
N ASN A 244 -4.32 -5.44 -28.64
CA ASN A 244 -3.05 -4.94 -28.15
C ASN A 244 -2.04 -6.08 -27.89
N SER A 245 -2.51 -7.21 -27.35
CA SER A 245 -1.62 -8.35 -27.05
C SER A 245 -1.00 -8.94 -28.31
N LEU A 246 -1.83 -9.25 -29.32
CA LEU A 246 -1.33 -9.80 -30.58
C LEU A 246 -0.46 -8.79 -31.34
N PHE A 247 -0.84 -7.51 -31.34
CA PHE A 247 -0.03 -6.44 -31.93
C PHE A 247 1.34 -6.35 -31.27
N SER A 248 1.38 -6.36 -29.93
CA SER A 248 2.63 -6.31 -29.16
C SER A 248 3.54 -7.51 -29.41
N ALA A 249 2.97 -8.72 -29.46
CA ALA A 249 3.70 -9.94 -29.77
C ALA A 249 4.28 -9.91 -31.19
N LYS A 250 3.53 -9.39 -32.17
CA LYS A 250 4.02 -9.22 -33.55
C LYS A 250 5.10 -8.16 -33.71
N VAL A 251 5.10 -7.12 -32.87
CA VAL A 251 6.20 -6.14 -32.83
C VAL A 251 7.47 -6.74 -32.22
N GLY A 252 7.31 -7.72 -31.33
CA GLY A 252 8.41 -8.51 -30.76
C GLY A 252 8.53 -8.43 -29.24
N ILE A 253 7.52 -7.94 -28.52
CA ILE A 253 7.48 -8.10 -27.06
C ILE A 253 7.18 -9.57 -26.74
N GLU A 254 8.01 -10.17 -25.89
CA GLU A 254 7.79 -11.53 -25.41
C GLU A 254 6.44 -11.69 -24.73
N LYS A 255 5.71 -12.79 -25.01
CA LYS A 255 4.37 -13.03 -24.42
C LYS A 255 4.39 -12.98 -22.89
N SER A 256 5.49 -13.42 -22.29
CA SER A 256 5.73 -13.40 -20.85
C SER A 256 5.86 -12.00 -20.24
N ASN A 257 5.98 -10.96 -21.07
CA ASN A 257 6.03 -9.54 -20.70
C ASN A 257 4.80 -8.75 -21.17
N ILE A 258 3.83 -9.37 -21.85
CA ILE A 258 2.58 -8.72 -22.23
C ILE A 258 1.57 -8.99 -21.12
N CYS A 259 1.16 -7.95 -20.40
CA CYS A 259 0.28 -8.04 -19.24
C CYS A 259 -1.08 -7.39 -19.51
N LEU A 260 -2.15 -8.17 -19.40
CA LEU A 260 -3.52 -7.71 -19.56
C LEU A 260 -3.98 -7.03 -18.28
N SER A 261 -4.37 -5.75 -18.36
CA SER A 261 -4.85 -4.98 -17.21
C SER A 261 -6.33 -5.27 -16.93
N THR A 262 -6.61 -6.39 -16.28
CA THR A 262 -7.98 -6.85 -15.99
C THR A 262 -8.46 -6.41 -14.61
N VAL A 263 -9.58 -5.68 -14.57
CA VAL A 263 -10.30 -5.29 -13.36
C VAL A 263 -11.60 -6.09 -13.27
N PRO A 264 -11.93 -6.77 -12.14
CA PRO A 264 -13.26 -7.32 -11.90
C PRO A 264 -14.34 -6.24 -12.09
N PRO A 265 -15.29 -6.41 -13.03
CA PRO A 265 -16.13 -5.29 -13.46
C PRO A 265 -17.08 -4.70 -12.42
N THR A 266 -17.42 -5.43 -11.34
CA THR A 266 -18.45 -5.00 -10.39
C THR A 266 -17.96 -4.98 -8.95
N ALA A 267 -18.81 -4.45 -8.05
CA ALA A 267 -18.60 -4.43 -6.60
C ALA A 267 -19.96 -4.64 -5.89
N PRO A 268 -19.99 -5.10 -4.62
CA PRO A 268 -21.22 -5.12 -3.84
C PRO A 268 -21.90 -3.73 -3.83
N PRO A 269 -23.24 -3.64 -3.82
CA PRO A 269 -24.22 -4.70 -3.58
C PRO A 269 -24.54 -5.59 -4.78
N ALA A 270 -23.89 -5.41 -5.94
CA ALA A 270 -24.00 -6.40 -7.02
C ALA A 270 -23.47 -7.77 -6.54
N PRO A 271 -23.98 -8.89 -7.08
CA PRO A 271 -23.45 -10.23 -6.81
C PRO A 271 -22.10 -10.42 -7.51
N CYS A 272 -21.10 -9.62 -7.13
CA CYS A 272 -19.91 -9.34 -7.93
C CYS A 272 -19.09 -10.58 -8.24
N VAL A 273 -18.85 -11.48 -7.28
CA VAL A 273 -18.13 -12.73 -7.56
C VAL A 273 -18.86 -13.60 -8.60
N PHE A 274 -20.19 -13.66 -8.57
CA PHE A 274 -20.98 -14.43 -9.53
C PHE A 274 -20.98 -13.81 -10.94
N MET A 275 -20.84 -12.49 -11.04
CA MET A 275 -20.79 -11.76 -12.30
C MET A 275 -19.39 -11.74 -12.91
N ASP A 276 -18.37 -11.54 -12.07
CA ASP A 276 -17.00 -11.25 -12.50
C ASP A 276 -16.16 -12.52 -12.70
N LEU A 277 -16.46 -13.61 -11.96
CA LEU A 277 -15.71 -14.86 -12.07
C LEU A 277 -15.83 -15.53 -13.46
N PRO A 278 -17.02 -15.61 -14.11
CA PRO A 278 -17.10 -16.10 -15.49
C PRO A 278 -16.28 -15.29 -16.48
N TYR A 279 -16.23 -13.97 -16.33
CA TYR A 279 -15.37 -13.10 -17.14
C TYR A 279 -13.89 -13.40 -16.89
N ALA A 280 -13.47 -13.50 -15.63
CA ALA A 280 -12.08 -13.79 -15.27
C ALA A 280 -11.60 -15.14 -15.84
N VAL A 281 -12.46 -16.16 -15.82
CA VAL A 281 -12.22 -17.46 -16.45
C VAL A 281 -12.17 -17.31 -17.97
N ALA A 282 -13.17 -16.66 -18.58
CA ALA A 282 -13.24 -16.50 -20.03
C ALA A 282 -12.01 -15.79 -20.62
N LEU A 283 -11.55 -14.73 -19.95
CA LEU A 283 -10.36 -13.97 -20.35
C LEU A 283 -9.10 -14.84 -20.30
N ARG A 284 -8.91 -15.62 -19.23
CA ARG A 284 -7.75 -16.50 -19.07
C ARG A 284 -7.79 -17.71 -20.00
N ASP A 285 -8.97 -18.18 -20.36
CA ASP A 285 -9.10 -19.24 -21.36
C ASP A 285 -8.72 -18.75 -22.77
N LEU A 286 -9.05 -17.51 -23.14
CA LEU A 286 -8.73 -16.95 -24.46
C LEU A 286 -7.31 -16.37 -24.55
N CYS A 287 -6.84 -15.72 -23.48
CA CYS A 287 -5.60 -14.95 -23.45
C CYS A 287 -4.58 -15.50 -22.46
N GLY A 288 -4.73 -16.74 -21.98
CA GLY A 288 -3.88 -17.34 -20.94
C GLY A 288 -2.43 -17.60 -21.33
N GLU A 289 -2.06 -17.42 -22.60
CA GLU A 289 -0.65 -17.43 -23.02
C GLU A 289 0.10 -16.13 -22.66
N TYR A 290 -0.63 -15.08 -22.28
CA TYR A 290 -0.11 -13.80 -21.79
C TYR A 290 -0.23 -13.69 -20.26
N ARG A 291 0.36 -12.64 -19.68
CA ARG A 291 0.31 -12.40 -18.23
C ARG A 291 -0.98 -11.69 -17.83
N MET A 292 -1.45 -11.99 -16.64
CA MET A 292 -2.61 -11.34 -16.02
C MET A 292 -2.14 -10.32 -14.99
N ARG A 293 -2.33 -9.03 -15.30
CA ARG A 293 -2.25 -7.96 -14.30
C ARG A 293 -3.65 -7.73 -13.75
N ALA A 294 -3.93 -8.31 -12.60
CA ALA A 294 -5.16 -8.04 -11.87
C ALA A 294 -5.05 -6.67 -11.20
N GLN A 295 -6.11 -5.86 -11.33
CA GLN A 295 -6.24 -4.57 -10.64
C GLN A 295 -7.54 -4.53 -9.86
N MET A 296 -7.55 -3.76 -8.78
CA MET A 296 -8.70 -3.59 -7.90
C MET A 296 -9.73 -2.61 -8.48
N ASN A 297 -10.98 -2.70 -8.00
CA ASN A 297 -12.06 -1.83 -8.43
C ASN A 297 -11.85 -0.38 -7.98
N THR A 298 -12.08 0.56 -8.90
CA THR A 298 -12.15 2.02 -8.64
C THR A 298 -13.46 2.65 -9.10
N LYS A 299 -14.25 1.93 -9.91
CA LYS A 299 -15.47 2.47 -10.53
C LYS A 299 -16.65 2.53 -9.55
N TYR A 300 -16.84 1.46 -8.81
CA TYR A 300 -17.94 1.29 -7.87
C TYR A 300 -17.36 1.33 -6.46
N MET A 301 -16.73 2.46 -6.17
CA MET A 301 -16.10 2.78 -4.90
C MET A 301 -16.63 4.12 -4.41
N GLU A 302 -16.53 4.35 -3.11
CA GLU A 302 -16.98 5.59 -2.47
C GLU A 302 -15.95 6.04 -1.41
N ALA A 303 -16.30 7.04 -0.61
CA ALA A 303 -15.41 7.58 0.41
C ALA A 303 -15.10 6.63 1.59
N SER A 304 -15.82 5.51 1.76
CA SER A 304 -15.60 4.59 2.88
C SER A 304 -14.42 3.66 2.63
N ALA A 305 -13.28 3.92 3.27
CA ALA A 305 -12.11 3.04 3.19
C ALA A 305 -12.43 1.58 3.56
N ARG A 306 -13.33 1.37 4.55
CA ARG A 306 -13.79 0.03 4.95
C ARG A 306 -14.50 -0.70 3.79
N GLU A 307 -15.39 -0.02 3.08
CA GLU A 307 -16.08 -0.61 1.93
C GLU A 307 -15.10 -1.00 0.82
N ASN A 308 -14.19 -0.07 0.49
CA ASN A 308 -13.20 -0.27 -0.56
C ASN A 308 -12.29 -1.46 -0.25
N THR A 309 -11.73 -1.53 0.97
CA THR A 309 -10.92 -2.68 1.42
C THR A 309 -11.67 -4.01 1.30
N VAL A 310 -12.96 -4.06 1.67
CA VAL A 310 -13.76 -5.31 1.55
C VAL A 310 -13.95 -5.72 0.10
N THR A 311 -14.28 -4.78 -0.79
CA THR A 311 -14.38 -5.04 -2.24
C THR A 311 -13.04 -5.53 -2.81
N HIS A 312 -11.93 -4.94 -2.37
CA HIS A 312 -10.58 -5.32 -2.81
C HIS A 312 -10.21 -6.76 -2.40
N VAL A 313 -10.63 -7.21 -1.21
CA VAL A 313 -10.49 -8.62 -0.80
C VAL A 313 -11.25 -9.55 -1.77
N LEU A 314 -12.47 -9.17 -2.18
CA LEU A 314 -13.24 -9.93 -3.17
C LEU A 314 -12.58 -9.94 -4.56
N ASN A 315 -11.96 -8.82 -4.97
CA ASN A 315 -11.20 -8.78 -6.22
C ASN A 315 -10.02 -9.76 -6.18
N MET A 316 -9.29 -9.83 -5.07
CA MET A 316 -8.19 -10.77 -4.90
C MET A 316 -8.64 -12.22 -4.74
N LEU A 317 -9.85 -12.45 -4.22
CA LEU A 317 -10.46 -13.78 -4.25
C LEU A 317 -10.68 -14.23 -5.71
N VAL A 318 -11.15 -13.36 -6.60
CA VAL A 318 -11.25 -13.67 -8.05
C VAL A 318 -9.87 -13.97 -8.64
N SER A 319 -8.83 -13.20 -8.28
CA SER A 319 -7.44 -13.49 -8.68
C SER A 319 -6.98 -14.87 -8.18
N LYS A 320 -7.28 -15.22 -6.92
CA LYS A 320 -6.87 -16.50 -6.32
C LYS A 320 -7.59 -17.70 -6.94
N LEU A 321 -8.87 -17.56 -7.24
CA LEU A 321 -9.69 -18.59 -7.89
C LEU A 321 -9.31 -18.81 -9.37
N THR A 322 -8.54 -17.89 -9.96
CA THR A 322 -8.10 -17.95 -11.35
C THR A 322 -6.57 -17.83 -11.44
N SER A 323 -6.02 -16.66 -11.73
CA SER A 323 -4.58 -16.39 -11.66
C SER A 323 -4.28 -14.88 -11.63
N ALA A 324 -3.18 -14.47 -11.02
CA ALA A 324 -2.62 -13.12 -11.18
C ALA A 324 -1.09 -13.20 -11.17
N ASP A 325 -0.44 -12.70 -12.22
CA ASP A 325 1.03 -12.60 -12.28
C ASP A 325 1.49 -11.30 -11.60
N ILE A 326 0.71 -10.23 -11.81
CA ILE A 326 0.81 -8.97 -11.08
C ILE A 326 -0.54 -8.75 -10.40
N GLN A 327 -0.54 -8.52 -9.09
CA GLN A 327 -1.69 -7.94 -8.40
C GLN A 327 -1.36 -6.49 -8.09
N SER A 328 -2.04 -5.57 -8.77
CA SER A 328 -2.03 -4.18 -8.38
C SER A 328 -3.06 -3.89 -7.31
N THR A 329 -2.73 -2.92 -6.47
CA THR A 329 -3.59 -2.48 -5.39
C THR A 329 -4.06 -1.06 -5.65
N ILE A 330 -5.28 -0.77 -5.19
CA ILE A 330 -5.82 0.57 -5.09
C ILE A 330 -5.81 0.97 -3.62
N THR A 331 -5.48 2.23 -3.34
CA THR A 331 -5.54 2.72 -1.97
C THR A 331 -7.00 2.89 -1.56
N PRO A 332 -7.41 2.44 -0.37
CA PRO A 332 -8.82 2.45 0.01
C PRO A 332 -9.39 3.88 0.19
N ASP A 333 -8.55 4.92 0.13
CA ASP A 333 -8.93 6.33 0.16
C ASP A 333 -9.04 7.00 -1.23
N GLU A 334 -8.83 6.28 -2.34
CA GLU A 334 -8.83 6.87 -3.70
C GLU A 334 -10.16 7.56 -4.05
N GLY A 335 -11.29 6.99 -3.63
CA GLY A 335 -12.63 7.59 -3.81
C GLY A 335 -12.90 8.79 -2.88
N ARG A 336 -11.95 9.15 -2.02
CA ARG A 336 -12.10 10.14 -0.94
C ARG A 336 -11.14 11.31 -1.08
N ASN A 337 -9.87 11.05 -1.36
CA ASN A 337 -8.80 12.03 -1.42
C ASN A 337 -7.66 11.54 -2.33
N VAL A 338 -6.72 12.44 -2.71
CA VAL A 338 -5.45 12.00 -3.32
C VAL A 338 -4.79 11.02 -2.36
N PRO A 339 -4.28 9.86 -2.83
CA PRO A 339 -3.79 8.81 -1.96
C PRO A 339 -2.76 9.29 -0.93
N TRP A 340 -2.96 8.93 0.34
CA TRP A 340 -2.01 9.27 1.41
C TRP A 340 -1.00 8.15 1.68
N HIS A 341 0.09 8.51 2.36
CA HIS A 341 1.15 7.58 2.79
C HIS A 341 0.59 6.32 3.43
N ILE A 342 -0.30 6.47 4.41
CA ILE A 342 -0.84 5.38 5.22
C ILE A 342 -1.72 4.43 4.39
N TYR A 343 -2.42 4.93 3.37
CA TYR A 343 -3.37 4.14 2.59
C TYR A 343 -2.71 3.37 1.45
N ASN A 344 -1.56 3.83 0.95
CA ASN A 344 -0.67 2.96 0.15
C ASN A 344 -0.21 1.73 0.95
N ILE A 345 0.06 1.91 2.24
CA ILE A 345 0.53 0.83 3.13
C ILE A 345 -0.63 -0.10 3.49
N GLU A 346 -1.83 0.43 3.79
CA GLU A 346 -3.03 -0.39 3.98
C GLU A 346 -3.35 -1.26 2.76
N ALA A 347 -3.16 -0.74 1.55
CA ALA A 347 -3.35 -1.50 0.31
C ALA A 347 -2.33 -2.64 0.16
N CYS A 348 -1.06 -2.38 0.46
CA CYS A 348 0.01 -3.40 0.46
C CYS A 348 -0.27 -4.49 1.51
N ASP A 349 -0.63 -4.10 2.73
CA ASP A 349 -0.93 -5.03 3.81
C ASP A 349 -2.19 -5.83 3.52
N THR A 350 -3.24 -5.22 2.96
CA THR A 350 -4.46 -5.92 2.55
C THR A 350 -4.16 -6.98 1.50
N ALA A 351 -3.32 -6.67 0.50
CA ALA A 351 -2.93 -7.63 -0.52
C ALA A 351 -2.11 -8.79 0.06
N LYS A 352 -1.10 -8.46 0.87
CA LYS A 352 -0.28 -9.46 1.57
C LYS A 352 -1.12 -10.36 2.47
N GLN A 353 -1.96 -9.76 3.32
CA GLN A 353 -2.83 -10.47 4.25
C GLN A 353 -3.82 -11.38 3.53
N THR A 354 -4.45 -10.90 2.45
CA THR A 354 -5.45 -11.68 1.72
C THR A 354 -4.81 -12.90 1.08
N PHE A 355 -3.73 -12.75 0.30
CA PHE A 355 -3.13 -13.90 -0.36
C PHE A 355 -2.51 -14.90 0.62
N MET A 356 -1.92 -14.44 1.73
CA MET A 356 -1.38 -15.34 2.75
C MET A 356 -2.48 -16.02 3.58
N GLY A 357 -3.63 -15.36 3.76
CA GLY A 357 -4.82 -16.00 4.32
C GLY A 357 -5.46 -17.03 3.38
N LEU A 358 -5.22 -16.93 2.07
CA LEU A 358 -5.69 -17.84 1.03
C LEU A 358 -4.61 -18.82 0.55
N ASP A 359 -3.47 -18.94 1.24
CA ASP A 359 -2.42 -19.89 0.89
C ASP A 359 -2.96 -21.33 0.80
N GLY A 360 -2.66 -22.03 -0.29
CA GLY A 360 -3.13 -23.40 -0.52
C GLY A 360 -4.62 -23.55 -0.85
N LEU A 361 -5.40 -22.47 -1.01
CA LEU A 361 -6.86 -22.54 -1.23
C LEU A 361 -7.25 -23.49 -2.37
N MET A 362 -6.51 -23.47 -3.48
CA MET A 362 -6.85 -24.23 -4.69
C MET A 362 -6.56 -25.73 -4.58
N ASP A 363 -5.90 -26.17 -3.50
CA ASP A 363 -5.80 -27.60 -3.15
C ASP A 363 -7.09 -28.11 -2.48
N MET A 364 -7.92 -27.21 -1.96
CA MET A 364 -9.16 -27.52 -1.21
C MET A 364 -10.42 -27.14 -1.97
N VAL A 365 -10.32 -26.19 -2.90
CA VAL A 365 -11.44 -25.64 -3.66
C VAL A 365 -11.12 -25.71 -5.15
N GLU A 366 -12.08 -26.17 -5.95
CA GLU A 366 -12.01 -26.10 -7.41
C GLU A 366 -13.21 -25.33 -7.97
N LEU A 367 -13.01 -24.71 -9.14
CA LEU A 367 -14.11 -24.13 -9.90
C LEU A 367 -15.00 -25.24 -10.47
N LYS A 368 -16.32 -25.05 -10.38
CA LYS A 368 -17.28 -25.98 -11.01
C LYS A 368 -17.04 -26.06 -12.51
N LYS A 369 -16.91 -27.28 -13.03
CA LYS A 369 -16.62 -27.58 -14.45
C LYS A 369 -17.86 -27.61 -15.34
N ASP A 370 -19.04 -27.38 -14.75
CA ASP A 370 -20.34 -27.39 -15.39
C ASP A 370 -21.31 -26.37 -14.75
N GLY A 371 -22.35 -26.02 -15.50
CA GLY A 371 -23.41 -25.11 -15.08
C GLY A 371 -23.09 -23.63 -15.33
N PRO A 372 -23.63 -22.71 -14.50
CA PRO A 372 -23.66 -21.28 -14.84
C PRO A 372 -22.30 -20.63 -15.08
N LEU A 373 -21.24 -21.11 -14.43
CA LEU A 373 -19.88 -20.57 -14.61
C LEU A 373 -19.39 -20.82 -16.04
N THR A 374 -19.43 -22.08 -16.48
CA THR A 374 -18.93 -22.48 -17.80
C THR A 374 -19.83 -21.98 -18.93
N GLU A 375 -21.15 -21.96 -18.72
CA GLU A 375 -22.13 -21.44 -19.68
C GLU A 375 -21.91 -19.94 -19.94
N LYS A 376 -21.80 -19.13 -18.87
CA LYS A 376 -21.54 -17.69 -18.99
C LYS A 376 -20.16 -17.39 -19.55
N ALA A 377 -19.12 -18.13 -19.10
CA ALA A 377 -17.78 -17.95 -19.65
C ALA A 377 -17.75 -18.25 -21.15
N ARG A 378 -18.50 -19.26 -21.62
CA ARG A 378 -18.67 -19.56 -23.04
C ARG A 378 -19.39 -18.43 -23.78
N GLU A 379 -20.51 -17.96 -23.24
CA GLU A 379 -21.29 -16.86 -23.84
C GLU A 379 -20.44 -15.58 -24.01
N ILE A 380 -19.66 -15.20 -23.00
CA ILE A 380 -18.77 -14.04 -23.07
C ILE A 380 -17.74 -14.19 -24.21
N LYS A 381 -17.18 -15.39 -24.40
CA LYS A 381 -16.25 -15.67 -25.51
C LYS A 381 -16.95 -15.56 -26.86
N GLU A 382 -18.15 -16.10 -27.00
CA GLU A 382 -18.93 -16.01 -28.23
C GLU A 382 -19.23 -14.55 -28.60
N ARG A 383 -19.62 -13.73 -27.63
CA ARG A 383 -19.81 -12.28 -27.83
C ARG A 383 -18.53 -11.58 -28.27
N ALA A 384 -17.39 -11.90 -27.67
CA ALA A 384 -16.10 -11.32 -28.08
C ALA A 384 -15.69 -11.76 -29.50
N CYS A 385 -15.94 -13.02 -29.88
CA CYS A 385 -15.69 -13.51 -31.23
C CYS A 385 -16.57 -12.77 -32.26
N LEU A 386 -17.87 -12.65 -31.99
CA LEU A 386 -18.80 -11.90 -32.84
C LEU A 386 -18.34 -10.44 -33.02
N PHE A 387 -17.82 -9.82 -31.96
CA PHE A 387 -17.28 -8.46 -32.03
C PHE A 387 -16.10 -8.39 -33.01
N MET A 388 -15.15 -9.32 -32.93
CA MET A 388 -14.02 -9.38 -33.86
C MET A 388 -14.48 -9.66 -35.31
N GLU A 389 -15.46 -10.54 -35.51
CA GLU A 389 -16.06 -10.81 -36.83
C GLU A 389 -16.66 -9.54 -37.44
N GLU A 390 -17.40 -8.77 -36.65
CA GLU A 390 -18.01 -7.53 -37.12
C GLU A 390 -16.98 -6.42 -37.39
N ILE A 391 -15.88 -6.35 -36.62
CA ILE A 391 -14.76 -5.45 -36.94
C ILE A 391 -14.20 -5.78 -38.32
N LEU A 392 -14.07 -7.07 -38.67
CA LEU A 392 -13.59 -7.49 -39.98
C LEU A 392 -14.60 -7.18 -41.08
N GLU A 393 -15.89 -7.43 -40.85
CA GLU A 393 -16.97 -7.11 -41.78
C GLU A 393 -17.04 -5.60 -42.08
N ALA A 394 -16.87 -4.75 -41.07
CA ALA A 394 -16.86 -3.30 -41.21
C ALA A 394 -15.63 -2.75 -41.99
N GLY A 395 -14.64 -3.59 -42.30
CA GLY A 395 -13.43 -3.20 -43.02
C GLY A 395 -12.22 -2.93 -42.13
N GLY A 396 -12.20 -3.47 -40.91
CA GLY A 396 -11.06 -3.42 -39.99
C GLY A 396 -11.16 -2.37 -38.88
N TYR A 397 -10.12 -2.32 -38.04
CA TYR A 397 -10.13 -1.56 -36.78
C TYR A 397 -10.48 -0.07 -36.95
N PHE A 398 -9.86 0.63 -37.90
CA PHE A 398 -10.14 2.06 -38.10
C PHE A 398 -11.60 2.31 -38.51
N LYS A 399 -12.17 1.45 -39.35
CA LYS A 399 -13.60 1.56 -39.73
C LYS A 399 -14.54 1.22 -38.58
N ALA A 400 -14.19 0.26 -37.73
CA ALA A 400 -14.95 -0.02 -36.51
C ALA A 400 -14.92 1.16 -35.53
N VAL A 401 -13.78 1.83 -35.35
CA VAL A 401 -13.69 3.03 -34.51
C VAL A 401 -14.48 4.21 -35.11
N GLU A 402 -14.40 4.41 -36.43
CA GLU A 402 -15.22 5.42 -37.15
C GLU A 402 -16.72 5.11 -37.08
N GLY A 403 -17.08 3.83 -37.07
CA GLY A 403 -18.45 3.34 -36.94
C GLY A 403 -19.00 3.36 -35.51
N GLY A 404 -18.20 3.79 -34.52
CA GLY A 404 -18.64 3.86 -33.12
C GLY A 404 -18.84 2.48 -32.49
N PHE A 405 -17.90 1.55 -32.67
CA PHE A 405 -18.02 0.21 -32.07
C PHE A 405 -17.57 0.17 -30.60
N PHE A 406 -16.65 1.05 -30.22
CA PHE A 406 -16.00 1.03 -28.90
C PHE A 406 -16.59 2.09 -27.98
N VAL A 407 -16.61 1.80 -26.68
CA VAL A 407 -17.16 2.67 -25.64
C VAL A 407 -18.68 2.88 -25.80
N ASP A 408 -19.38 1.92 -26.42
CA ASP A 408 -20.84 1.86 -26.44
C ASP A 408 -21.36 1.31 -25.10
N SER A 409 -22.53 1.76 -24.65
CA SER A 409 -23.10 1.29 -23.38
C SER A 409 -23.86 -0.03 -23.46
N GLY A 410 -24.10 -0.56 -24.66
CA GLY A 410 -24.81 -1.81 -24.92
C GLY A 410 -24.05 -3.06 -24.48
N CYS A 411 -24.77 -4.13 -24.17
CA CYS A 411 -24.17 -5.45 -23.94
C CYS A 411 -23.98 -6.16 -25.28
N TYR A 412 -22.83 -5.92 -25.93
CA TYR A 412 -22.52 -6.41 -27.27
C TYR A 412 -22.99 -7.88 -27.50
N PRO A 413 -23.77 -8.17 -28.57
CA PRO A 413 -23.93 -7.39 -29.80
C PRO A 413 -24.97 -6.27 -29.76
N GLU A 414 -25.63 -6.04 -28.63
CA GLU A 414 -26.42 -4.81 -28.46
C GLU A 414 -25.51 -3.58 -28.62
N ARG A 415 -26.00 -2.58 -29.37
CA ARG A 415 -25.42 -1.23 -29.42
C ARG A 415 -26.50 -0.19 -29.16
N ASN A 416 -26.19 0.78 -28.32
CA ASN A 416 -27.08 1.89 -27.96
C ASN A 416 -26.83 3.14 -28.80
N GLY A 417 -25.72 3.21 -29.53
CA GLY A 417 -25.39 4.33 -30.41
C GLY A 417 -24.83 5.55 -29.66
N ASP A 418 -24.30 5.33 -28.45
CA ASP A 418 -23.68 6.34 -27.59
C ASP A 418 -22.16 6.18 -27.47
N ALA A 419 -21.58 5.40 -28.39
CA ALA A 419 -20.16 5.14 -28.53
C ALA A 419 -19.31 6.37 -28.83
N ILE A 420 -17.99 6.25 -28.59
CA ILE A 420 -17.02 7.23 -29.03
C ILE A 420 -16.66 6.98 -30.49
N ILE A 421 -16.81 8.02 -31.32
CA ILE A 421 -16.40 8.02 -32.73
C ILE A 421 -15.11 8.82 -32.89
N ARG A 422 -14.08 8.20 -33.48
CA ARG A 422 -12.85 8.88 -33.90
C ARG A 422 -12.68 8.71 -35.40
N LYS A 423 -12.14 9.71 -36.09
CA LYS A 423 -11.91 9.67 -37.54
C LYS A 423 -10.43 9.47 -37.86
N ALA A 424 -10.14 8.74 -38.93
CA ALA A 424 -8.77 8.52 -39.37
C ALA A 424 -8.08 9.81 -39.85
N ASP A 425 -8.86 10.79 -40.32
CA ASP A 425 -8.45 12.12 -40.78
C ASP A 425 -8.68 13.23 -39.75
N ALA A 426 -8.72 12.89 -38.45
CA ALA A 426 -8.87 13.86 -37.37
C ALA A 426 -8.10 13.44 -36.10
N GLY A 427 -8.17 14.28 -35.07
CA GLY A 427 -7.53 14.05 -33.77
C GLY A 427 -6.17 14.73 -33.63
N VAL A 428 -5.60 14.64 -32.43
CA VAL A 428 -4.28 15.24 -32.16
C VAL A 428 -3.20 14.50 -32.95
N GLY A 429 -2.35 15.22 -33.68
CA GLY A 429 -1.32 14.62 -34.53
C GLY A 429 -1.82 14.18 -35.92
N GLU A 430 -3.03 14.57 -36.33
CA GLU A 430 -3.45 14.47 -37.73
C GLU A 430 -2.48 15.24 -38.65
N GLY A 431 -2.28 14.74 -39.88
CA GLY A 431 -1.36 15.35 -40.85
C GLY A 431 0.13 15.18 -40.52
N THR A 432 0.50 14.39 -39.50
CA THR A 432 1.90 14.18 -39.08
C THR A 432 2.48 12.83 -39.50
N ILE A 433 1.77 12.09 -40.36
CA ILE A 433 2.25 10.82 -40.91
C ILE A 433 2.89 11.07 -42.27
N TYR A 434 4.10 10.57 -42.44
CA TYR A 434 4.89 10.70 -43.65
C TYR A 434 5.20 9.31 -44.20
N GLU A 435 5.04 9.15 -45.50
CA GLU A 435 5.51 7.96 -46.21
C GLU A 435 7.04 7.91 -46.14
N ARG A 436 7.58 6.69 -45.99
CA ARG A 436 9.03 6.49 -46.00
C ARG A 436 9.48 6.34 -47.44
N ASP A 437 10.42 7.17 -47.85
CA ASP A 437 11.08 7.03 -49.15
C ASP A 437 11.90 5.73 -49.22
N GLU A 438 12.22 5.29 -50.44
CA GLU A 438 13.04 4.09 -50.68
C GLU A 438 14.45 4.20 -50.05
N ASP A 439 14.95 5.41 -49.82
CA ASP A 439 16.23 5.69 -49.18
C ASP A 439 16.09 6.05 -47.69
N TYR A 440 14.90 5.96 -47.09
CA TYR A 440 14.69 6.20 -45.66
C TYR A 440 15.68 5.38 -44.83
N PHE A 441 16.33 6.04 -43.88
CA PHE A 441 17.38 5.45 -43.08
C PHE A 441 17.42 6.02 -41.66
N ALA A 442 17.62 5.13 -40.68
CA ALA A 442 17.80 5.46 -39.26
C ALA A 442 18.96 4.62 -38.66
N PRO A 443 20.11 5.22 -38.30
CA PRO A 443 21.29 4.51 -37.80
C PRO A 443 21.19 4.17 -36.30
N VAL A 444 20.10 3.55 -35.85
CA VAL A 444 19.85 3.30 -34.42
C VAL A 444 19.35 1.88 -34.14
N THR A 445 19.59 1.42 -32.92
CA THR A 445 19.09 0.15 -32.41
C THR A 445 17.60 0.25 -32.07
N ALA A 446 16.89 -0.88 -32.16
CA ALA A 446 15.47 -1.02 -31.83
C ALA A 446 14.51 -0.18 -32.70
N HIS A 447 14.91 0.14 -33.93
CA HIS A 447 14.01 0.70 -34.92
C HIS A 447 13.06 -0.36 -35.50
N TYR A 448 11.77 -0.07 -35.63
CA TYR A 448 10.76 -1.01 -36.13
C TYR A 448 10.64 -0.99 -37.66
N GLY A 449 10.51 0.19 -38.25
CA GLY A 449 10.06 0.34 -39.65
C GLY A 449 11.12 -0.01 -40.69
N TYR A 450 10.73 0.12 -41.97
CA TYR A 450 11.66 -0.03 -43.10
C TYR A 450 12.90 0.86 -42.90
N ASN A 451 14.08 0.28 -43.07
CA ASN A 451 15.35 0.97 -42.85
C ASN A 451 16.35 0.53 -43.92
N ASN A 452 16.64 1.40 -44.88
CA ASN A 452 17.56 1.10 -45.96
C ASN A 452 19.01 1.29 -45.50
N VAL A 453 19.49 0.39 -44.64
CA VAL A 453 20.87 0.41 -44.14
C VAL A 453 21.86 -0.06 -45.20
N ALA A 454 21.42 -0.98 -46.07
CA ALA A 454 22.26 -1.60 -47.09
C ALA A 454 22.80 -0.62 -48.14
N GLN A 455 22.14 0.53 -48.34
CA GLN A 455 22.64 1.60 -49.20
C GLN A 455 23.99 2.19 -48.70
N TYR A 456 24.26 2.09 -47.40
CA TYR A 456 25.50 2.56 -46.78
C TYR A 456 26.46 1.40 -46.51
N ASP A 457 25.99 0.35 -45.83
CA ASP A 457 26.77 -0.85 -45.53
C ASP A 457 25.85 -2.08 -45.40
N PRO A 458 25.90 -3.03 -46.36
CA PRO A 458 25.15 -4.28 -46.28
C PRO A 458 25.45 -5.13 -45.03
N ALA A 459 26.65 -5.02 -44.45
CA ALA A 459 27.02 -5.75 -43.24
C ALA A 459 26.37 -5.16 -41.97
N ALA A 460 25.94 -3.90 -42.01
CA ALA A 460 25.31 -3.21 -40.88
C ALA A 460 23.79 -3.38 -40.82
N VAL A 461 23.16 -4.09 -41.76
CA VAL A 461 21.68 -4.22 -41.84
C VAL A 461 21.05 -4.77 -40.56
N SER A 462 21.70 -5.72 -39.89
CA SER A 462 21.23 -6.28 -38.61
C SER A 462 21.65 -5.47 -37.39
N ASN A 463 22.52 -4.48 -37.55
CA ASN A 463 23.01 -3.60 -36.49
C ASN A 463 23.29 -2.18 -37.01
N PRO A 464 22.23 -1.38 -37.28
CA PRO A 464 22.37 -0.08 -37.94
C PRO A 464 23.19 0.92 -37.13
N ALA A 465 23.18 0.78 -35.81
CA ALA A 465 23.89 1.67 -34.89
C ALA A 465 25.42 1.62 -35.06
N LEU A 466 25.98 0.56 -35.68
CA LEU A 466 27.42 0.48 -35.99
C LEU A 466 27.90 1.66 -36.84
N LEU A 467 27.04 2.19 -37.72
CA LEU A 467 27.36 3.30 -38.61
C LEU A 467 27.65 4.62 -37.87
N ILE A 468 27.22 4.72 -36.61
CA ILE A 468 27.51 5.86 -35.71
C ILE A 468 28.33 5.45 -34.48
N GLY A 469 28.93 4.26 -34.51
CA GLY A 469 29.70 3.69 -33.40
C GLY A 469 28.85 3.30 -32.18
N GLY A 470 27.57 3.00 -32.35
CA GLY A 470 26.57 2.67 -31.32
C GLY A 470 25.70 3.88 -30.93
N CYS A 471 24.39 3.72 -30.79
CA CYS A 471 23.51 4.79 -30.33
C CYS A 471 23.57 4.91 -28.79
N THR A 472 22.65 5.65 -28.16
CA THR A 472 22.61 5.80 -26.70
C THR A 472 22.36 4.49 -25.95
N PHE A 473 21.79 3.49 -26.62
CA PHE A 473 21.55 2.16 -26.07
C PHE A 473 22.85 1.37 -25.89
N GLU A 474 23.79 1.47 -26.82
CA GLU A 474 25.12 0.86 -26.70
C GLU A 474 26.09 1.78 -25.92
N ASN A 475 25.94 3.10 -26.05
CA ASN A 475 26.82 4.09 -25.45
C ASN A 475 26.04 5.11 -24.60
N PRO A 476 25.79 4.82 -23.31
CA PRO A 476 25.05 5.72 -22.42
C PRO A 476 25.68 7.11 -22.26
N GLU A 477 26.99 7.25 -22.50
CA GLU A 477 27.71 8.53 -22.48
C GLU A 477 27.19 9.54 -23.51
N LYS A 478 26.48 9.08 -24.55
CA LYS A 478 25.87 9.94 -25.57
C LYS A 478 24.54 10.56 -25.12
N ILE A 479 23.98 10.14 -23.98
CA ILE A 479 22.73 10.69 -23.44
C ILE A 479 22.98 12.12 -23.00
N VAL A 480 22.18 13.06 -23.51
CA VAL A 480 22.20 14.46 -23.04
C VAL A 480 21.33 14.57 -21.81
N TYR A 481 21.94 14.92 -20.67
CA TYR A 481 21.23 15.18 -19.42
C TYR A 481 20.93 16.68 -19.28
N ILE A 482 19.66 17.01 -19.06
CA ILE A 482 19.19 18.37 -18.79
C ILE A 482 18.74 18.41 -17.33
N ASP A 483 19.34 19.29 -16.53
CA ASP A 483 19.07 19.38 -15.10
C ASP A 483 17.74 20.09 -14.82
N GLU A 484 17.61 21.36 -15.16
CA GLU A 484 16.37 22.14 -15.01
C GLU A 484 16.22 23.11 -16.18
N LEU A 485 14.97 23.37 -16.57
CA LEU A 485 14.63 24.44 -17.53
C LEU A 485 13.93 25.63 -16.86
N ASP A 486 13.20 25.38 -15.77
CA ASP A 486 12.51 26.43 -15.00
C ASP A 486 13.22 26.67 -13.65
N PRO A 487 13.75 27.88 -13.39
CA PRO A 487 14.46 28.17 -12.15
C PRO A 487 13.53 28.38 -10.95
N THR A 488 12.21 28.48 -11.15
CA THR A 488 11.22 28.78 -10.11
C THR A 488 10.34 27.60 -9.75
N ASP A 489 9.97 26.76 -10.71
CA ASP A 489 9.22 25.51 -10.47
C ASP A 489 10.15 24.29 -10.61
N ASN A 490 10.89 24.02 -9.55
CA ASN A 490 11.77 22.85 -9.47
C ASN A 490 11.90 22.34 -8.03
N VAL A 491 12.44 21.12 -7.93
CA VAL A 491 12.66 20.42 -6.65
C VAL A 491 13.55 21.21 -5.70
N SER A 492 14.55 21.94 -6.17
CA SER A 492 15.46 22.69 -5.29
C SER A 492 14.73 23.81 -4.54
N VAL A 493 13.82 24.52 -5.21
CA VAL A 493 12.97 25.54 -4.59
C VAL A 493 12.05 24.89 -3.54
N ARG A 494 11.36 23.80 -3.89
CA ARG A 494 10.44 23.08 -2.96
C ARG A 494 11.18 22.48 -1.76
N MET A 495 12.40 21.97 -1.95
CA MET A 495 13.23 21.45 -0.87
C MET A 495 13.61 22.56 0.12
N ALA A 496 13.88 23.78 -0.36
CA ALA A 496 14.20 24.93 0.47
C ALA A 496 13.01 25.42 1.31
N GLU A 497 11.78 25.38 0.79
CA GLU A 497 10.55 25.79 1.52
C GLU A 497 10.37 25.01 2.83
N ASN A 498 10.70 23.72 2.83
CA ASN A 498 10.51 22.81 3.95
C ASN A 498 11.81 22.43 4.67
N ALA A 499 12.93 23.11 4.40
CA ALA A 499 14.24 22.79 4.96
C ALA A 499 14.25 22.72 6.50
N LYS A 500 13.43 23.54 7.18
CA LYS A 500 13.32 23.55 8.65
C LYS A 500 12.83 22.24 9.28
N TYR A 501 12.24 21.33 8.50
CA TYR A 501 11.77 20.02 8.96
C TYR A 501 12.72 18.87 8.61
N ARG A 502 13.79 19.13 7.83
CA ARG A 502 14.76 18.12 7.42
C ARG A 502 15.93 18.12 8.40
N ASN A 503 16.26 16.96 8.97
CA ASN A 503 17.36 16.80 9.92
C ASN A 503 17.28 17.72 11.16
N THR A 504 16.07 18.11 11.57
CA THR A 504 15.82 18.93 12.77
C THR A 504 14.96 18.17 13.79
N ASN A 505 14.73 18.80 14.94
CA ASN A 505 13.86 18.30 15.99
C ASN A 505 12.38 18.69 15.80
N LEU A 506 12.04 19.40 14.72
CA LEU A 506 10.66 19.83 14.48
C LEU A 506 9.88 18.73 13.75
N LEU A 507 8.68 18.44 14.24
CA LEU A 507 7.79 17.45 13.69
C LEU A 507 6.42 18.06 13.45
N LYS A 508 5.85 17.77 12.27
CA LYS A 508 4.49 18.12 11.91
C LYS A 508 3.84 16.92 11.20
N PRO A 509 2.56 16.63 11.42
CA PRO A 509 1.88 15.59 10.67
C PRO A 509 1.89 15.87 9.18
N GLU A 510 1.85 14.80 8.40
CA GLU A 510 1.81 14.85 6.95
C GLU A 510 1.05 13.64 6.40
N MET A 511 0.43 13.83 5.23
CA MET A 511 -0.30 12.79 4.53
C MET A 511 0.29 12.46 3.16
N GLU A 512 0.92 13.43 2.48
CA GLU A 512 1.59 13.19 1.21
C GLU A 512 2.88 13.98 1.00
N TRP A 513 2.96 15.21 1.51
CA TRP A 513 4.10 16.11 1.30
C TRP A 513 4.73 16.50 2.62
N SER A 514 6.04 16.78 2.59
CA SER A 514 6.77 17.09 3.83
C SER A 514 6.12 18.22 4.62
N ALA A 515 5.68 17.91 5.85
CA ALA A 515 5.03 18.84 6.77
C ALA A 515 3.78 19.58 6.23
N ASP A 516 2.98 18.93 5.37
CA ASP A 516 1.72 19.50 4.88
C ASP A 516 0.71 19.84 6.01
N GLY A 517 0.87 19.23 7.18
CA GLY A 517 0.06 19.47 8.38
C GLY A 517 -1.29 18.77 8.40
N VAL A 518 -1.62 18.00 7.37
CA VAL A 518 -2.92 17.37 7.21
C VAL A 518 -3.10 16.26 8.25
N VAL A 519 -4.26 16.27 8.89
CA VAL A 519 -4.75 15.21 9.77
C VAL A 519 -6.17 14.82 9.37
N MET A 520 -6.58 13.61 9.73
CA MET A 520 -7.96 13.15 9.58
C MET A 520 -8.61 13.00 10.96
N VAL A 521 -9.84 13.48 11.09
CA VAL A 521 -10.67 13.31 12.28
C VAL A 521 -11.94 12.56 11.90
N ASN A 522 -12.30 11.57 12.70
CA ASN A 522 -13.54 10.80 12.56
C ASN A 522 -14.43 11.08 13.76
N LEU A 523 -15.66 11.51 13.49
CA LEU A 523 -16.66 11.93 14.48
C LEU A 523 -17.93 11.12 14.30
N PHE A 524 -18.59 10.79 15.41
CA PHE A 524 -20.01 10.44 15.41
C PHE A 524 -20.79 11.59 16.01
N LEU A 525 -21.82 12.06 15.29
CA LEU A 525 -22.67 13.15 15.74
C LEU A 525 -24.12 12.65 15.85
N PRO A 526 -24.75 12.70 17.04
CA PRO A 526 -26.11 12.23 17.27
C PRO A 526 -27.14 13.26 16.79
N ALA A 527 -27.15 13.48 15.49
CA ALA A 527 -28.03 14.42 14.81
C ALA A 527 -28.31 13.94 13.38
N GLU A 528 -29.36 14.48 12.77
CA GLU A 528 -29.61 14.26 11.35
C GLU A 528 -28.45 14.81 10.49
N ARG A 529 -28.34 14.26 9.29
CA ARG A 529 -27.22 14.47 8.37
C ARG A 529 -26.78 15.93 8.20
N ARG A 530 -27.68 16.86 7.88
CA ARG A 530 -27.31 18.23 7.54
C ARG A 530 -26.80 19.00 8.76
N VAL A 531 -27.44 18.80 9.92
CA VAL A 531 -26.95 19.32 11.20
C VAL A 531 -25.58 18.73 11.55
N ALA A 532 -25.38 17.42 11.35
CA ALA A 532 -24.09 16.77 11.60
C ALA A 532 -22.97 17.34 10.70
N GLU A 533 -23.22 17.54 9.41
CA GLU A 533 -22.27 18.18 8.48
C GLU A 533 -21.87 19.58 8.97
N ALA A 534 -22.84 20.44 9.29
CA ALA A 534 -22.56 21.78 9.77
C ALA A 534 -21.81 21.78 11.13
N ALA A 535 -22.24 20.95 12.07
CA ALA A 535 -21.63 20.85 13.39
C ALA A 535 -20.18 20.32 13.34
N ALA A 536 -19.88 19.40 12.42
CA ALA A 536 -18.53 18.85 12.27
C ALA A 536 -17.49 19.94 11.93
N LEU A 537 -17.85 20.93 11.10
CA LEU A 537 -16.97 22.04 10.76
C LEU A 537 -16.73 22.98 11.95
N GLU A 538 -17.75 23.23 12.77
CA GLU A 538 -17.60 23.99 14.02
C GLU A 538 -16.72 23.26 15.03
N PHE A 539 -16.84 21.94 15.15
CA PHE A 539 -15.92 21.14 15.97
C PHE A 539 -14.48 21.19 15.43
N ALA A 540 -14.29 21.12 14.11
CA ALA A 540 -12.97 21.25 13.50
C ALA A 540 -12.33 22.62 13.80
N ALA A 541 -13.10 23.70 13.71
CA ALA A 541 -12.65 25.03 14.12
C ALA A 541 -12.30 25.08 15.62
N GLY A 542 -13.15 24.48 16.48
CA GLY A 542 -12.88 24.34 17.92
C GLY A 542 -11.64 23.50 18.25
N MET A 543 -11.22 22.62 17.35
CA MET A 543 -9.96 21.86 17.41
C MET A 543 -8.75 22.60 16.82
N ASN A 544 -8.93 23.85 16.38
CA ASN A 544 -7.93 24.68 15.71
C ASN A 544 -7.42 24.10 14.37
N LEU A 545 -8.26 23.33 13.66
CA LEU A 545 -7.91 22.86 12.32
C LEU A 545 -8.15 23.96 11.30
N MET A 546 -7.15 24.22 10.47
CA MET A 546 -7.26 25.10 9.31
C MET A 546 -7.80 24.33 8.10
N ASP A 547 -8.50 25.03 7.21
CA ASP A 547 -9.05 24.49 5.96
C ASP A 547 -9.78 23.14 6.14
N PRO A 548 -10.73 23.00 7.09
CA PRO A 548 -11.41 21.73 7.30
C PRO A 548 -12.33 21.40 6.12
N GLU A 549 -12.23 20.17 5.64
CA GLU A 549 -13.06 19.61 4.57
C GLU A 549 -13.66 18.29 5.05
N ILE A 550 -14.98 18.15 4.97
CA ILE A 550 -15.63 16.84 5.15
C ILE A 550 -15.32 16.00 3.93
N ILE A 551 -14.77 14.82 4.16
CA ILE A 551 -14.32 13.90 3.11
C ILE A 551 -15.14 12.61 3.08
N ASN A 552 -15.83 12.25 4.17
CA ASN A 552 -16.74 11.11 4.17
C ASN A 552 -17.93 11.36 5.10
N LEU A 553 -19.07 10.76 4.75
CA LEU A 553 -20.29 10.78 5.52
C LEU A 553 -21.01 9.45 5.41
N GLU A 554 -21.28 8.82 6.56
CA GLU A 554 -22.05 7.57 6.63
C GLU A 554 -23.20 7.74 7.62
N VAL A 555 -24.45 7.68 7.13
CA VAL A 555 -25.64 7.72 7.99
C VAL A 555 -25.73 6.42 8.77
N LEU A 556 -25.66 6.47 10.10
CA LEU A 556 -25.83 5.28 10.93
C LEU A 556 -27.31 4.97 11.14
N GLN A 557 -28.09 6.00 11.49
CA GLN A 557 -29.54 6.01 11.46
C GLN A 557 -30.01 7.48 11.35
N GLU A 558 -31.09 7.74 10.61
CA GLU A 558 -31.53 9.09 10.21
C GLU A 558 -31.65 10.12 11.35
N ALA A 559 -32.10 9.68 12.53
CA ALA A 559 -32.26 10.50 13.73
C ALA A 559 -31.14 10.29 14.76
N GLU A 560 -30.67 9.05 14.95
CA GLU A 560 -29.72 8.70 16.00
C GLU A 560 -28.30 9.17 15.71
N GLY A 561 -27.92 9.32 14.43
CA GLY A 561 -26.69 10.01 14.09
C GLY A 561 -25.98 9.57 12.82
N VAL A 562 -24.90 10.31 12.56
CA VAL A 562 -24.09 10.22 11.35
C VAL A 562 -22.62 10.15 11.75
N ARG A 563 -21.86 9.29 11.07
CA ARG A 563 -20.40 9.28 11.09
C ARG A 563 -19.89 10.29 10.06
N ILE A 564 -19.03 11.19 10.50
CA ILE A 564 -18.38 12.21 9.67
C ILE A 564 -16.88 12.01 9.73
N GLU A 565 -16.21 12.01 8.58
CA GLU A 565 -14.75 12.11 8.51
C GLU A 565 -14.38 13.42 7.83
N LEU A 566 -13.44 14.14 8.43
CA LEU A 566 -12.91 15.39 7.89
C LEU A 566 -11.40 15.37 7.87
N LYS A 567 -10.81 16.05 6.89
CA LYS A 567 -9.39 16.43 6.91
C LYS A 567 -9.26 17.90 7.27
N GLY A 568 -8.13 18.27 7.85
CA GLY A 568 -7.77 19.66 8.11
C GLY A 568 -6.29 19.78 8.43
N LYS A 569 -5.76 21.00 8.43
CA LYS A 569 -4.34 21.27 8.69
C LYS A 569 -4.11 21.74 10.11
N LEU A 570 -3.15 21.12 10.80
CA LEU A 570 -2.65 21.65 12.06
C LEU A 570 -1.72 22.86 11.82
N PRO A 571 -1.92 23.98 12.54
CA PRO A 571 -1.17 25.21 12.31
C PRO A 571 0.20 25.24 13.02
N PHE A 572 0.51 24.27 13.88
CA PHE A 572 1.72 24.25 14.70
C PHE A 572 2.57 23.00 14.47
N ASP A 573 3.82 23.04 14.92
CA ASP A 573 4.76 21.92 14.97
C ASP A 573 5.19 21.60 16.41
N VAL A 574 5.80 20.43 16.59
CA VAL A 574 6.27 19.92 17.89
C VAL A 574 7.78 19.75 17.86
N ASP A 575 8.45 20.26 18.89
CA ASP A 575 9.88 20.06 19.11
C ASP A 575 10.11 18.77 19.93
N ILE A 576 10.63 17.73 19.27
CA ILE A 576 10.83 16.41 19.88
C ILE A 576 11.78 16.45 21.08
N SER A 577 12.67 17.44 21.17
CA SER A 577 13.60 17.58 22.31
C SER A 577 12.91 18.02 23.60
N LYS A 578 11.69 18.58 23.49
CA LYS A 578 10.87 19.03 24.61
C LYS A 578 9.84 17.99 25.06
N LEU A 579 9.73 16.87 24.34
CA LEU A 579 8.80 15.82 24.70
C LEU A 579 9.30 15.07 25.94
N HIS A 580 8.44 14.98 26.95
CA HIS A 580 8.65 14.06 28.05
C HIS A 580 8.25 12.65 27.61
N ILE A 581 9.23 11.85 27.19
CA ILE A 581 9.03 10.45 26.81
C ILE A 581 9.39 9.57 28.02
N PRO A 582 8.42 8.91 28.66
CA PRO A 582 8.71 7.99 29.75
C PRO A 582 9.62 6.85 29.28
N PRO A 583 10.55 6.35 30.11
CA PRO A 583 11.34 5.18 29.75
C PRO A 583 10.40 3.99 29.53
N VAL A 584 10.66 3.20 28.49
CA VAL A 584 9.98 1.91 28.28
C VAL A 584 10.27 1.05 29.51
N GLN A 585 9.23 0.63 30.24
CA GLN A 585 9.44 -0.34 31.29
C GLN A 585 9.87 -1.66 30.64
N GLU A 586 11.04 -2.14 31.03
CA GLU A 586 11.55 -3.43 30.56
C GLU A 586 10.66 -4.55 31.11
N VAL A 587 9.95 -5.23 30.21
CA VAL A 587 9.09 -6.40 30.49
C VAL A 587 9.91 -7.67 30.34
N LEU A 588 9.89 -8.55 31.35
CA LEU A 588 10.59 -9.84 31.28
C LEU A 588 9.86 -10.79 30.32
N SER A 589 10.60 -11.74 29.71
CA SER A 589 9.97 -12.75 28.85
C SER A 589 9.06 -13.68 29.66
N ARG A 590 8.02 -14.25 29.02
CA ARG A 590 7.07 -15.15 29.70
C ARG A 590 7.78 -16.38 30.26
N GLU A 591 8.74 -16.91 29.51
CA GLU A 591 9.57 -18.06 29.85
C GLU A 591 10.43 -17.76 31.08
N GLU A 592 11.05 -16.57 31.12
CA GLU A 592 11.85 -16.14 32.26
C GLU A 592 11.01 -16.00 33.52
N ILE A 593 9.82 -15.38 33.43
CA ILE A 593 8.91 -15.25 34.57
C ILE A 593 8.49 -16.64 35.07
N ARG A 594 8.06 -17.54 34.16
CA ARG A 594 7.67 -18.91 34.54
C ARG A 594 8.81 -19.69 35.18
N ALA A 595 10.02 -19.60 34.64
CA ALA A 595 11.19 -20.28 35.21
C ALA A 595 11.54 -19.77 36.62
N ASP A 596 11.44 -18.45 36.83
CA ASP A 596 11.69 -17.82 38.12
C ASP A 596 10.66 -18.27 39.16
N VAL A 597 9.36 -18.27 38.80
CA VAL A 597 8.26 -18.72 39.67
C VAL A 597 8.34 -20.23 39.95
N ALA A 598 8.70 -21.04 38.97
CA ALA A 598 8.88 -22.49 39.16
C ALA A 598 10.03 -22.81 40.12
N THR A 599 11.14 -22.04 40.05
CA THR A 599 12.29 -22.22 40.94
C THR A 599 12.02 -21.68 42.34
N HIS A 600 11.27 -20.58 42.42
CA HIS A 600 10.91 -19.93 43.68
C HIS A 600 9.40 -19.63 43.65
N PRO A 601 8.56 -20.48 44.28
CA PRO A 601 7.12 -20.27 44.34
C PRO A 601 6.80 -18.86 44.81
N LEU A 602 5.87 -18.18 44.13
CA LEU A 602 5.45 -16.83 44.46
C LEU A 602 3.98 -16.87 44.86
N ARG A 603 3.68 -16.40 46.07
CA ARG A 603 2.31 -16.29 46.57
C ARG A 603 1.89 -14.84 46.71
N VAL A 604 0.69 -14.54 46.22
CA VAL A 604 0.09 -13.23 46.34
C VAL A 604 -1.30 -13.29 46.94
N VAL A 605 -1.68 -12.26 47.69
CA VAL A 605 -3.06 -12.04 48.14
C VAL A 605 -3.62 -10.82 47.44
N CYS A 606 -4.90 -10.86 47.07
CA CYS A 606 -5.49 -9.78 46.30
C CYS A 606 -6.98 -9.58 46.58
N GLY A 607 -7.46 -8.37 46.34
CA GLY A 607 -8.87 -8.02 46.46
C GLY A 607 -9.17 -6.61 45.96
N THR A 608 -10.44 -6.34 45.67
CA THR A 608 -10.92 -4.97 45.46
C THR A 608 -11.31 -4.39 46.81
N VAL A 609 -10.69 -3.27 47.20
CA VAL A 609 -10.67 -2.82 48.60
C VAL A 609 -11.66 -1.70 48.89
N GLY A 610 -12.05 -1.57 50.17
CA GLY A 610 -13.03 -0.57 50.62
C GLY A 610 -14.46 -1.08 50.48
N GLU A 611 -15.35 -0.26 49.93
CA GLU A 611 -16.73 -0.62 49.56
C GLU A 611 -16.90 -0.77 48.04
N ASP A 612 -15.79 -1.04 47.35
CA ASP A 612 -15.74 -1.11 45.90
C ASP A 612 -16.02 -2.53 45.38
N GLU A 613 -17.12 -2.66 44.64
CA GLU A 613 -17.62 -3.91 44.05
C GLU A 613 -17.08 -4.21 42.64
N HIS A 614 -16.24 -3.35 42.06
CA HIS A 614 -15.75 -3.51 40.69
C HIS A 614 -14.61 -4.55 40.60
N SER A 615 -14.97 -5.83 40.47
CA SER A 615 -14.02 -6.95 40.44
C SER A 615 -13.27 -7.16 39.12
N VAL A 616 -13.79 -6.67 37.99
CA VAL A 616 -13.31 -7.05 36.65
C VAL A 616 -11.84 -6.69 36.46
N GLY A 617 -11.43 -5.47 36.80
CA GLY A 617 -10.04 -5.03 36.60
C GLY A 617 -9.02 -5.88 37.35
N MET A 618 -9.35 -6.35 38.56
CA MET A 618 -8.49 -7.26 39.32
C MET A 618 -8.43 -8.66 38.70
N ARG A 619 -9.57 -9.20 38.27
CA ARG A 619 -9.61 -10.53 37.63
C ARG A 619 -8.92 -10.56 36.28
N GLU A 620 -9.01 -9.49 35.50
CA GLU A 620 -8.33 -9.37 34.20
C GLU A 620 -6.80 -9.50 34.29
N ILE A 621 -6.19 -9.06 35.39
CA ILE A 621 -4.75 -9.21 35.63
C ILE A 621 -4.38 -10.53 36.32
N ILE A 622 -5.36 -11.29 36.84
CA ILE A 622 -5.17 -12.57 37.54
C ILE A 622 -5.44 -13.73 36.59
N ASP A 623 -6.65 -13.78 36.05
CA ASP A 623 -7.20 -14.88 35.29
C ASP A 623 -6.36 -15.15 34.03
N ILE A 624 -6.08 -16.42 33.78
CA ILE A 624 -5.28 -16.84 32.61
C ILE A 624 -5.87 -16.39 31.26
N LYS A 625 -7.18 -16.11 31.19
CA LYS A 625 -7.94 -15.84 29.96
C LYS A 625 -7.32 -14.73 29.09
N HIS A 626 -6.87 -13.63 29.69
CA HIS A 626 -6.23 -12.52 28.96
C HIS A 626 -4.76 -12.35 29.35
N GLY A 627 -4.11 -13.45 29.78
CA GLY A 627 -2.70 -13.44 30.17
C GLY A 627 -2.43 -12.85 31.55
N GLY A 628 -3.36 -13.05 32.48
CA GLY A 628 -3.19 -12.73 33.90
C GLY A 628 -2.07 -13.53 34.57
N ILE A 629 -1.73 -13.14 35.80
CA ILE A 629 -0.57 -13.65 36.54
C ILE A 629 -0.62 -15.15 36.83
N GLU A 630 -1.81 -15.76 36.86
CA GLU A 630 -1.96 -17.22 36.99
C GLU A 630 -1.28 -17.97 35.84
N GLY A 631 -1.26 -17.39 34.63
CA GLY A 631 -0.61 -17.97 33.45
C GLY A 631 0.91 -18.12 33.56
N PHE A 632 1.52 -17.54 34.60
CA PHE A 632 2.93 -17.67 34.94
C PHE A 632 3.20 -18.64 36.10
N GLY A 633 2.16 -19.24 36.69
CA GLY A 633 2.27 -20.17 37.82
C GLY A 633 2.31 -19.49 39.19
N ILE A 634 1.93 -18.21 39.28
CA ILE A 634 1.86 -17.46 40.54
C ILE A 634 0.63 -17.95 41.34
N GLU A 635 0.82 -18.26 42.62
CA GLU A 635 -0.27 -18.68 43.51
C GLU A 635 -1.07 -17.46 43.97
N VAL A 636 -2.36 -17.40 43.63
CA VAL A 636 -3.21 -16.24 43.89
C VAL A 636 -4.31 -16.57 44.90
N HIS A 637 -4.34 -15.82 45.99
CA HIS A 637 -5.42 -15.86 46.98
C HIS A 637 -6.31 -14.62 46.80
N TYR A 638 -7.44 -14.80 46.11
CA TYR A 638 -8.39 -13.72 45.84
C TYR A 638 -9.47 -13.64 46.92
N LEU A 639 -9.51 -12.53 47.66
CA LEU A 639 -10.44 -12.31 48.77
C LEU A 639 -11.80 -11.71 48.36
N GLY A 640 -12.00 -11.43 47.08
CA GLY A 640 -13.23 -10.83 46.56
C GLY A 640 -13.19 -9.30 46.46
N THR A 641 -14.37 -8.72 46.58
CA THR A 641 -14.63 -7.27 46.51
C THR A 641 -15.09 -6.74 47.86
N SER A 642 -15.15 -5.40 47.99
CA SER A 642 -15.45 -4.72 49.25
C SER A 642 -14.63 -5.24 50.43
N VAL A 643 -13.35 -5.54 50.17
CA VAL A 643 -12.44 -6.08 51.18
C VAL A 643 -11.91 -4.92 52.03
N PRO A 644 -12.16 -4.88 53.35
CA PRO A 644 -11.53 -3.88 54.20
C PRO A 644 -10.01 -3.96 54.08
N VAL A 645 -9.34 -2.82 53.98
CA VAL A 645 -7.88 -2.76 53.78
C VAL A 645 -7.10 -3.53 54.86
N GLU A 646 -7.59 -3.50 56.11
CA GLU A 646 -6.99 -4.27 57.22
C GLU A 646 -7.12 -5.77 57.02
N LYS A 647 -8.29 -6.25 56.58
CA LYS A 647 -8.51 -7.68 56.26
C LYS A 647 -7.56 -8.16 55.18
N LEU A 648 -7.31 -7.34 54.16
CA LEU A 648 -6.37 -7.68 53.09
C LEU A 648 -4.92 -7.78 53.61
N VAL A 649 -4.51 -6.87 54.49
CA VAL A 649 -3.18 -6.91 55.14
C VAL A 649 -3.05 -8.10 56.09
N ASP A 650 -4.06 -8.39 56.91
CA ASP A 650 -4.05 -9.53 57.84
C ASP A 650 -3.98 -10.87 57.10
N ALA A 651 -4.74 -11.02 56.02
CA ALA A 651 -4.67 -12.20 55.16
C ALA A 651 -3.28 -12.37 54.52
N ALA A 652 -2.60 -11.26 54.18
CA ALA A 652 -1.23 -11.32 53.66
C ALA A 652 -0.26 -11.91 54.69
N ILE A 653 -0.45 -11.59 55.97
CA ILE A 653 0.34 -12.13 57.09
C ILE A 653 0.03 -13.61 57.28
N GLU A 654 -1.26 -13.95 57.39
CA GLU A 654 -1.73 -15.33 57.62
C GLU A 654 -1.24 -16.29 56.52
N LEU A 655 -1.30 -15.86 55.27
CA LEU A 655 -0.90 -16.65 54.11
C LEU A 655 0.61 -16.60 53.83
N ASN A 656 1.38 -15.81 54.58
CA ASN A 656 2.78 -15.51 54.31
C ASN A 656 3.00 -15.11 52.84
N ALA A 657 2.17 -14.19 52.34
CA ALA A 657 2.21 -13.72 50.96
C ALA A 657 3.45 -12.83 50.72
N GLU A 658 4.11 -13.01 49.57
CA GLU A 658 5.23 -12.17 49.15
C GLU A 658 4.74 -10.83 48.57
N ALA A 659 3.50 -10.76 48.09
CA ALA A 659 2.89 -9.53 47.63
C ALA A 659 1.39 -9.43 47.94
N LEU A 660 0.93 -8.20 48.07
CA LEU A 660 -0.46 -7.80 48.20
C LEU A 660 -0.84 -6.94 46.99
N LEU A 661 -1.89 -7.34 46.27
CA LEU A 661 -2.42 -6.60 45.13
C LEU A 661 -3.81 -6.04 45.50
N ALA A 662 -3.96 -4.73 45.52
CA ALA A 662 -5.22 -4.05 45.82
C ALA A 662 -5.79 -3.38 44.57
N SER A 663 -7.06 -3.63 44.26
CA SER A 663 -7.80 -2.91 43.22
C SER A 663 -8.64 -1.80 43.84
N THR A 664 -8.60 -0.62 43.25
CA THR A 664 -9.37 0.56 43.64
C THR A 664 -9.88 1.26 42.39
N ILE A 665 -11.14 1.02 42.02
CA ILE A 665 -11.78 1.56 40.80
C ILE A 665 -12.54 2.85 41.12
N ILE A 666 -13.33 2.84 42.20
CA ILE A 666 -13.99 4.04 42.72
C ILE A 666 -12.92 5.01 43.20
N SER A 667 -12.96 6.21 42.62
CA SER A 667 -11.94 7.24 42.81
C SER A 667 -12.48 8.55 43.39
N HIS A 668 -13.78 8.60 43.69
CA HIS A 668 -14.40 9.77 44.30
C HIS A 668 -13.70 10.16 45.61
N ASP A 669 -13.49 11.46 45.84
CA ASP A 669 -12.77 11.98 47.01
C ASP A 669 -11.38 11.35 47.22
N ASP A 670 -10.68 11.01 46.12
CA ASP A 670 -9.36 10.36 46.13
C ASP A 670 -9.29 9.08 46.98
N ILE A 671 -10.43 8.39 47.16
CA ILE A 671 -10.54 7.25 48.08
C ILE A 671 -9.60 6.10 47.72
N HIS A 672 -9.32 5.93 46.42
CA HIS A 672 -8.31 5.03 45.88
C HIS A 672 -6.91 5.30 46.47
N TYR A 673 -6.38 6.52 46.41
CA TYR A 673 -5.08 6.85 47.01
C TYR A 673 -5.10 6.85 48.54
N LYS A 674 -6.21 7.25 49.17
CA LYS A 674 -6.39 7.16 50.63
C LYS A 674 -6.31 5.71 51.10
N SER A 675 -6.94 4.78 50.38
CA SER A 675 -6.89 3.34 50.65
C SER A 675 -5.47 2.78 50.48
N MET A 676 -4.75 3.18 49.43
CA MET A 676 -3.34 2.80 49.23
C MET A 676 -2.46 3.23 50.41
N LYS A 677 -2.60 4.49 50.83
CA LYS A 677 -1.87 5.03 51.98
C LYS A 677 -2.21 4.25 53.25
N ARG A 678 -3.48 3.91 53.46
CA ARG A 678 -3.90 3.14 54.62
C ARG A 678 -3.33 1.72 54.63
N ILE A 679 -3.27 1.04 53.48
CA ILE A 679 -2.60 -0.27 53.33
C ILE A 679 -1.13 -0.16 53.71
N HIS A 680 -0.43 0.87 53.21
CA HIS A 680 0.96 1.13 53.56
C HIS A 680 1.15 1.33 55.07
N GLU A 681 0.37 2.21 55.68
CA GLU A 681 0.42 2.49 57.12
C GLU A 681 0.17 1.24 57.97
N LEU A 682 -0.82 0.42 57.60
CA LEU A 682 -1.12 -0.85 58.28
C LEU A 682 0.01 -1.87 58.13
N ALA A 683 0.64 -1.95 56.97
CA ALA A 683 1.80 -2.82 56.77
C ALA A 683 3.01 -2.39 57.62
N VAL A 684 3.19 -1.08 57.84
CA VAL A 684 4.20 -0.53 58.75
C VAL A 684 3.83 -0.86 60.21
N GLU A 685 2.59 -0.58 60.61
CA GLU A 685 2.08 -0.82 61.96
C GLU A 685 2.22 -2.29 62.37
N LYS A 686 1.90 -3.23 61.47
CA LYS A 686 2.02 -4.68 61.69
C LYS A 686 3.43 -5.23 61.43
N GLY A 687 4.42 -4.39 61.11
CA GLY A 687 5.83 -4.76 61.00
C GLY A 687 6.19 -5.63 59.79
N ILE A 688 5.39 -5.58 58.72
CA ILE A 688 5.59 -6.39 57.51
C ILE A 688 5.94 -5.57 56.26
N ARG A 689 5.90 -4.23 56.32
CA ARG A 689 6.09 -3.35 55.15
C ARG A 689 7.34 -3.66 54.34
N ASP A 690 8.46 -3.94 55.00
CA ASP A 690 9.73 -4.22 54.32
C ASP A 690 9.81 -5.65 53.77
N LYS A 691 8.93 -6.55 54.23
CA LYS A 691 8.91 -7.98 53.88
C LYS A 691 7.98 -8.28 52.71
N ILE A 692 6.95 -7.46 52.49
CA ILE A 692 5.94 -7.65 51.43
C ILE A 692 6.09 -6.62 50.31
N ALA A 693 5.69 -6.98 49.10
CA ALA A 693 5.45 -6.01 48.00
C ALA A 693 4.00 -5.53 48.04
N LEU A 694 3.79 -4.22 48.01
CA LEU A 694 2.49 -3.57 47.98
C LEU A 694 2.21 -3.04 46.58
N ILE A 695 1.20 -3.59 45.90
CA ILE A 695 0.81 -3.19 44.54
C ILE A 695 -0.63 -2.69 44.56
N ALA A 696 -0.88 -1.56 43.90
CA ALA A 696 -2.23 -1.06 43.69
C ALA A 696 -2.55 -0.92 42.21
N GLY A 697 -3.80 -1.17 41.83
CA GLY A 697 -4.29 -0.99 40.47
C GLY A 697 -5.67 -0.35 40.41
N GLY A 698 -5.96 0.31 39.29
CA GLY A 698 -7.29 0.83 39.03
C GLY A 698 -7.36 1.83 37.89
N THR A 699 -8.58 2.09 37.41
CA THR A 699 -8.81 2.85 36.17
C THR A 699 -8.24 4.27 36.20
N GLN A 700 -8.21 4.90 37.38
CA GLN A 700 -7.69 6.26 37.60
C GLN A 700 -6.33 6.29 38.33
N VAL A 701 -5.71 5.13 38.51
CA VAL A 701 -4.42 5.04 39.19
C VAL A 701 -3.32 5.51 38.25
N VAL A 702 -2.65 6.59 38.66
CA VAL A 702 -1.42 7.07 38.04
C VAL A 702 -0.26 6.41 38.81
N PRO A 703 0.63 5.64 38.15
CA PRO A 703 1.68 4.87 38.83
C PRO A 703 2.50 5.68 39.84
N LYS A 704 2.90 6.90 39.45
CA LYS A 704 3.68 7.81 40.31
C LYS A 704 2.93 8.21 41.59
N LEU A 705 1.62 8.44 41.50
CA LEU A 705 0.81 8.83 42.65
C LEU A 705 0.56 7.67 43.62
N ALA A 706 0.42 6.44 43.10
CA ALA A 706 0.34 5.25 43.93
C ALA A 706 1.63 5.02 44.74
N VAL A 707 2.80 5.21 44.10
CA VAL A 707 4.09 5.13 44.79
C VAL A 707 4.23 6.22 45.87
N ASN A 708 3.80 7.45 45.57
CA ASN A 708 3.76 8.53 46.57
C ASN A 708 2.84 8.21 47.76
N ALA A 709 1.80 7.38 47.55
CA ALA A 709 0.92 6.89 48.61
C ALA A 709 1.53 5.73 49.42
N GLY A 710 2.76 5.30 49.12
CA GLY A 710 3.50 4.29 49.89
C GLY A 710 3.48 2.88 49.30
N MET A 711 2.86 2.69 48.14
CA MET A 711 2.90 1.42 47.39
C MET A 711 4.26 1.24 46.70
N ASP A 712 4.65 0.01 46.40
CA ASP A 712 5.86 -0.29 45.62
C ASP A 712 5.61 -0.13 44.11
N ALA A 713 4.38 -0.34 43.64
CA ALA A 713 3.96 -0.04 42.26
C ALA A 713 2.47 0.33 42.16
N GLY A 714 2.16 1.13 41.14
CA GLY A 714 0.79 1.44 40.73
C GLY A 714 0.55 1.07 39.27
N PHE A 715 -0.61 0.51 38.97
CA PHE A 715 -1.00 0.08 37.62
C PHE A 715 -2.31 0.72 37.17
N GLY A 716 -2.26 1.42 36.04
CA GLY A 716 -3.39 2.13 35.44
C GLY A 716 -4.01 1.38 34.25
N ARG A 717 -4.66 2.12 33.35
CA ARG A 717 -5.25 1.57 32.12
C ARG A 717 -4.19 0.89 31.23
N GLY A 718 -4.56 -0.24 30.63
CA GLY A 718 -3.71 -0.98 29.71
C GLY A 718 -2.68 -1.88 30.37
N CYS A 719 -2.68 -1.99 31.70
CA CYS A 719 -1.88 -2.98 32.42
C CYS A 719 -2.36 -4.40 32.10
N HIS A 720 -1.42 -5.30 31.86
CA HIS A 720 -1.65 -6.74 31.70
C HIS A 720 -0.95 -7.53 32.81
N GLY A 721 -1.29 -8.82 32.95
CA GLY A 721 -0.66 -9.70 33.95
C GLY A 721 0.87 -9.77 33.82
N ILE A 722 1.41 -9.65 32.60
CA ILE A 722 2.88 -9.68 32.37
C ILE A 722 3.60 -8.47 32.99
N ASP A 723 2.95 -7.31 33.07
CA ASP A 723 3.53 -6.10 33.67
C ASP A 723 3.62 -6.26 35.19
N VAL A 724 2.54 -6.76 35.79
CA VAL A 724 2.46 -7.06 37.22
C VAL A 724 3.45 -8.16 37.59
N ALA A 725 3.49 -9.25 36.82
CA ALA A 725 4.44 -10.35 37.03
C ALA A 725 5.89 -9.87 36.88
N THR A 726 6.20 -9.05 35.87
CA THR A 726 7.53 -8.47 35.71
C THR A 726 7.95 -7.69 36.94
N PHE A 727 7.08 -6.80 37.42
CA PHE A 727 7.36 -6.02 38.62
C PHE A 727 7.62 -6.92 39.83
N LEU A 728 6.75 -7.90 40.08
CA LEU A 728 6.89 -8.85 41.19
C LEU A 728 8.23 -9.59 41.16
N ILE A 729 8.63 -10.10 39.99
CA ILE A 729 9.89 -10.82 39.82
C ILE A 729 11.09 -9.90 40.01
N LYS A 730 11.10 -8.72 39.40
CA LYS A 730 12.20 -7.75 39.56
C LYS A 730 12.36 -7.32 41.00
N HIS A 731 11.25 -6.93 41.64
CA HIS A 731 11.25 -6.47 43.03
C HIS A 731 11.76 -7.54 44.00
N ARG A 732 11.36 -8.81 43.84
CA ARG A 732 11.86 -9.88 44.71
C ARG A 732 13.33 -10.23 44.46
N ARG A 733 13.81 -10.16 43.21
CA ARG A 733 15.23 -10.36 42.87
C ARG A 733 16.09 -9.30 43.55
N GLU A 734 15.68 -8.04 43.53
CA GLU A 734 16.37 -6.95 44.23
C GLU A 734 16.44 -7.20 45.74
N LYS A 735 15.35 -7.65 46.37
CA LYS A 735 15.35 -7.99 47.80
C LYS A 735 16.29 -9.16 48.13
N ARG A 736 16.38 -10.16 47.27
CA ARG A 736 17.30 -11.31 47.45
C ARG A 736 18.77 -10.96 47.25
N GLN A 737 19.10 -9.93 46.49
CA GLN A 737 20.49 -9.49 46.30
C GLN A 737 21.00 -8.59 47.45
N LYS A 738 20.09 -8.00 48.22
CA LYS A 738 20.40 -7.13 49.37
C LYS A 738 20.52 -7.88 50.70
N ASN A 739 20.06 -9.13 50.75
CA ASN A 739 20.14 -10.05 51.89
C ASN A 739 21.13 -11.17 51.56
#